data_AF-A0A1C6JX22-F1
#
_entry.id   AF-A0A1C6JX22-F1
#
_cell.length_a   1.000
_cell.length_b   1.000
_cell.length_c   1.000
_cell.angle_alpha   90.00
_cell.angle_beta   90.00
_cell.angle_gamma   90.00
#
_symmetry.space_group_name_H-M   'P 1'
#
loop_
_entity.id
_entity.type
_entity.pdbx_description
1 polymer ?
#
loop_
_entity_poly.entity_id
_entity_poly.type
_entity_poly.pdbx_seq_one_letter_code
_entity_poly.pdbx_strand_id
1 'polypeptide(L)'
;MRKRVSRILAVTLATAVTVTAMPSEAEAAFRSFDSVPKAVSQAISQAASQKEIRYFPVTLYDYDQDTINQAVYQEDKAENPNSRVLRGIYFSNGAPGSSYATWNTWTGLLTTNNTISSTQTSQKGYVYSGLVGSDMQNGNIHFTVPDGGIFDSGDTKTKEVYTNVGLPFVYENGYYTFDASQDSAYFSGTAASETNLTWNDTAQTNKTDNRKGFYPFNSGTSVRTPDYHFGMIATIPFSMTADGKISSTSDEDIKFEFAGDDDVWVFIDGKLVLDIGGIHDSVNGTINFAQNKTEISATSSGQTSGMFIKGGRSTAGKISKKVFRDSEGAGIFDTTLKTFAATDQHTLTVYYLERGEGASNCKIKFNLPMKDTVSVHKTVKTTDSKGIKLDDSILAQISQRDFYFTLYRDGEAVSDATYNLYDINNQYVDTRMTGTDGRFALKNGQTAKFIGTMDEDDGKTYYITEADNGASWIVPKWSYQAEAAGGFHVVDSDSAGTSMSVTAKGEADKADQVSFTCENEMLHKETASFEANDDYIVLDYGLPVEIDPLVNDLAVGGSKELVEIDSNSLKYGTAEVKDGKIHYTLTKQLTGVEVLNYTAKVKSTNGVDDQEAQAKVYIIPATDMYYEEDFGMAEYPNGSWEQEGTPQEDYQEPGVVGDAGDSPYGSDVAYLSDSEDSNGSSCYVSTEKGAAKFTYTFTGKGTSFFARTSNNSGYLRIVIRDAKGREIYHGYRNTIYQSENKITLYNIPVFTWNTSEYGTYNVEVSVAKAGNRFGSDFWLDGIRVMQPLDETDEHADIAAQAYNQDGEANMTAVTLRQKLLSDYTEVDENGEIQWDGKTFVVFTDSNGEIKKASEYKSNGPKEEVYLDEDQSVTFSLKDWDPNTNKLYLGVKAPFGNAKVSVNGQILELKNAADCYYEISKCADISEKDGSTIATFEIKAEEGLVSATNIKVTGNAEFTIIKKQTYGKGNGYEENV
;
A
#
# COMPACT_ATOMS: atom_id res chain seq x y z
N MET A 1 64.61 -19.94 45.52
CA MET A 1 63.78 -18.83 44.96
C MET A 1 63.32 -19.28 43.57
N ARG A 2 62.03 -19.61 43.37
CA ARG A 2 60.95 -18.88 42.62
C ARG A 2 61.15 -18.87 41.08
N LYS A 3 60.17 -19.08 40.18
CA LYS A 3 58.79 -19.66 40.13
C LYS A 3 58.36 -19.67 38.62
N ARG A 4 57.74 -20.77 38.14
CA ARG A 4 56.76 -21.08 37.01
C ARG A 4 56.69 -20.12 35.78
N VAL A 5 56.88 -20.46 34.48
CA VAL A 5 56.49 -21.58 33.54
C VAL A 5 54.99 -21.54 33.14
N SER A 6 54.47 -21.67 31.90
CA SER A 6 54.82 -21.52 30.44
C SER A 6 53.55 -22.05 29.69
N ARG A 7 52.92 -21.41 28.68
CA ARG A 7 53.23 -21.25 27.23
C ARG A 7 52.74 -22.40 26.29
N ILE A 8 52.20 -22.01 25.12
CA ILE A 8 52.19 -22.65 23.76
C ILE A 8 50.95 -23.55 23.45
N LEU A 9 50.06 -23.25 22.49
CA LEU A 9 50.09 -23.15 21.00
C LEU A 9 50.16 -24.51 20.27
N ALA A 10 49.19 -24.81 19.39
CA ALA A 10 49.37 -25.27 18.00
C ALA A 10 48.18 -26.07 17.44
N VAL A 11 47.82 -25.67 16.21
CA VAL A 11 47.01 -26.34 15.17
C VAL A 11 47.67 -27.65 14.70
N THR A 12 46.92 -28.65 14.21
CA THR A 12 47.03 -29.33 12.87
C THR A 12 46.07 -30.53 12.74
N LEU A 13 45.59 -30.73 11.52
CA LEU A 13 44.60 -31.66 10.96
C LEU A 13 44.97 -33.18 10.93
N ALA A 14 43.91 -33.98 10.76
CA ALA A 14 43.78 -35.29 10.09
C ALA A 14 44.28 -36.58 10.80
N THR A 15 43.39 -37.59 10.96
CA THR A 15 43.24 -38.79 10.09
C THR A 15 42.26 -39.80 10.75
N ALA A 16 41.39 -40.40 9.94
CA ALA A 16 40.42 -41.45 10.32
C ALA A 16 41.09 -42.79 10.69
N VAL A 17 40.58 -43.49 11.72
CA VAL A 17 40.79 -44.95 11.91
C VAL A 17 39.54 -45.61 12.52
N THR A 18 39.19 -46.72 11.90
CA THR A 18 38.12 -47.71 12.11
C THR A 18 38.10 -48.45 13.45
N VAL A 19 36.89 -48.90 13.81
CA VAL A 19 36.50 -49.82 14.89
C VAL A 19 37.26 -51.16 14.84
N THR A 20 37.80 -51.63 15.98
CA THR A 20 37.87 -53.07 16.33
C THR A 20 38.20 -53.30 17.81
N ALA A 21 37.35 -54.10 18.46
CA ALA A 21 37.59 -55.14 19.47
C ALA A 21 38.44 -54.88 20.76
N MET A 22 37.79 -55.20 21.89
CA MET A 22 38.26 -55.46 23.27
C MET A 22 39.43 -56.50 23.37
N PRO A 23 40.02 -56.90 24.54
CA PRO A 23 39.62 -56.71 25.95
C PRO A 23 40.73 -56.57 27.05
N SER A 24 40.23 -56.44 28.29
CA SER A 24 40.70 -57.02 29.57
C SER A 24 42.03 -56.62 30.23
N GLU A 25 41.92 -56.02 31.42
CA GLU A 25 42.46 -56.43 32.74
C GLU A 25 42.33 -55.18 33.65
N ALA A 26 41.72 -55.16 34.84
CA ALA A 26 41.45 -56.21 35.80
C ALA A 26 40.23 -55.85 36.68
N GLU A 27 39.37 -56.84 36.90
CA GLU A 27 38.42 -56.89 38.01
C GLU A 27 39.17 -57.11 39.33
N ALA A 28 38.92 -56.25 40.32
CA ALA A 28 39.02 -56.61 41.74
C ALA A 28 38.31 -55.58 42.63
N ALA A 29 36.99 -55.70 42.78
CA ALA A 29 36.25 -55.52 44.04
C ALA A 29 34.73 -55.57 43.77
N PHE A 30 34.19 -56.79 43.82
CA PHE A 30 32.75 -57.05 43.81
C PHE A 30 32.19 -56.93 45.23
N ARG A 31 31.00 -56.29 45.34
CA ARG A 31 30.02 -56.29 46.45
C ARG A 31 30.14 -55.20 47.52
N SER A 32 29.48 -54.06 47.29
CA SER A 32 28.33 -53.59 48.10
C SER A 32 27.79 -52.29 47.51
N PHE A 33 26.46 -52.08 47.60
CA PHE A 33 25.64 -50.95 47.13
C PHE A 33 24.90 -51.13 45.80
N ASP A 34 23.80 -51.88 45.89
CA ASP A 34 22.52 -51.47 45.31
C ASP A 34 22.19 -50.04 45.74
N SER A 35 22.44 -49.08 44.86
CA SER A 35 21.69 -47.81 44.77
C SER A 35 22.17 -47.05 43.54
N VAL A 36 21.58 -47.32 42.38
CA VAL A 36 21.54 -46.29 41.32
C VAL A 36 20.67 -45.16 41.90
N PRO A 37 21.18 -43.92 42.04
CA PRO A 37 20.34 -42.83 42.46
C PRO A 37 19.24 -42.66 41.41
N LYS A 38 17.97 -42.71 41.84
CA LYS A 38 16.79 -42.31 41.05
C LYS A 38 16.98 -40.97 40.31
N ALA A 39 17.93 -40.14 40.74
CA ALA A 39 18.29 -38.86 40.13
C ALA A 39 18.85 -38.96 38.69
N VAL A 40 19.56 -40.02 38.29
CA VAL A 40 20.15 -40.08 36.94
C VAL A 40 19.15 -40.62 35.91
N SER A 41 18.23 -41.50 36.34
CA SER A 41 17.09 -41.91 35.50
C SER A 41 15.98 -40.85 35.44
N GLN A 42 15.87 -39.97 36.44
CA GLN A 42 14.98 -38.79 36.38
C GLN A 42 15.57 -37.63 35.59
N ALA A 43 16.91 -37.49 35.52
CA ALA A 43 17.55 -36.43 34.73
C ALA A 43 17.42 -36.65 33.22
N ILE A 44 17.28 -37.89 32.75
CA ILE A 44 17.02 -38.20 31.33
C ILE A 44 15.51 -38.13 31.00
N SER A 45 14.64 -38.06 32.01
CA SER A 45 13.18 -37.90 31.83
C SER A 45 12.66 -36.52 32.24
N GLN A 46 13.52 -35.52 32.41
CA GLN A 46 13.17 -34.14 32.79
C GLN A 46 13.83 -33.06 31.92
N ALA A 47 14.27 -33.38 30.70
CA ALA A 47 14.28 -32.39 29.64
C ALA A 47 12.85 -32.33 29.07
N ALA A 48 11.92 -31.70 29.79
CA ALA A 48 10.71 -31.22 29.16
C ALA A 48 11.18 -30.24 28.06
N SER A 49 10.74 -30.44 26.81
CA SER A 49 10.97 -29.47 25.76
C SER A 49 10.42 -28.13 26.26
N GLN A 50 11.29 -27.17 26.52
CA GLN A 50 10.86 -25.82 26.85
C GLN A 50 10.05 -25.32 25.64
N LYS A 51 8.76 -25.00 25.85
CA LYS A 51 7.91 -24.47 24.78
C LYS A 51 8.60 -23.23 24.19
N GLU A 52 8.77 -23.20 22.87
CA GLU A 52 9.27 -22.03 22.17
C GLU A 52 8.13 -21.00 22.10
N ILE A 53 8.36 -19.79 22.63
CA ILE A 53 7.39 -18.69 22.62
C ILE A 53 7.89 -17.64 21.64
N ARG A 54 7.04 -17.26 20.69
CA ARG A 54 7.29 -16.19 19.71
C ARG A 54 6.26 -15.10 19.88
N TYR A 55 6.69 -13.85 19.76
CA TYR A 55 5.83 -12.70 20.01
C TYR A 55 5.44 -12.02 18.70
N PHE A 56 4.15 -11.72 18.55
CA PHE A 56 3.62 -10.95 17.44
C PHE A 56 3.07 -9.62 17.94
N PRO A 57 3.41 -8.49 17.29
CA PRO A 57 2.91 -7.20 17.70
C PRO A 57 1.41 -7.09 17.40
N VAL A 58 0.65 -6.62 18.39
CA VAL A 58 -0.78 -6.33 18.29
C VAL A 58 -1.07 -4.93 18.83
N THR A 59 -2.22 -4.36 18.42
CA THR A 59 -2.79 -3.17 19.07
C THR A 59 -3.92 -3.63 19.99
N LEU A 60 -3.87 -3.24 21.26
CA LEU A 60 -4.92 -3.50 22.25
C LEU A 60 -5.66 -2.21 22.60
N TYR A 61 -6.97 -2.33 22.76
CA TYR A 61 -7.87 -1.24 23.13
C TYR A 61 -8.58 -1.60 24.42
N ASP A 62 -8.52 -0.74 25.43
CA ASP A 62 -9.23 -0.89 26.70
C ASP A 62 -10.39 0.11 26.72
N TYR A 63 -11.64 -0.37 26.62
CA TYR A 63 -12.82 0.50 26.42
C TYR A 63 -13.52 0.83 27.73
N ASP A 64 -13.80 2.12 27.95
CA ASP A 64 -14.75 2.53 28.96
C ASP A 64 -16.18 2.39 28.41
N GLN A 65 -16.91 1.41 28.95
CA GLN A 65 -18.24 1.02 28.48
C GLN A 65 -19.23 2.21 28.38
N ASP A 66 -19.21 3.12 29.35
CA ASP A 66 -20.18 4.22 29.41
C ASP A 66 -19.91 5.23 28.30
N THR A 67 -18.65 5.63 28.13
CA THR A 67 -18.25 6.60 27.11
C THR A 67 -18.38 6.05 25.70
N ILE A 68 -17.96 4.80 25.44
CA ILE A 68 -18.10 4.20 24.11
C ILE A 68 -19.57 4.01 23.72
N ASN A 69 -20.41 3.48 24.63
CA ASN A 69 -21.85 3.35 24.35
C ASN A 69 -22.53 4.70 24.15
N GLN A 70 -22.06 5.75 24.83
CA GLN A 70 -22.54 7.10 24.63
C GLN A 70 -22.15 7.63 23.24
N ALA A 71 -20.93 7.37 22.76
CA ALA A 71 -20.50 7.71 21.40
C ALA A 71 -21.35 7.00 20.34
N VAL A 72 -21.48 5.66 20.45
CA VAL A 72 -22.33 4.83 19.57
C VAL A 72 -23.77 5.35 19.54
N TYR A 73 -24.33 5.72 20.70
CA TYR A 73 -25.68 6.26 20.80
C TYR A 73 -25.85 7.60 20.07
N GLN A 74 -24.86 8.49 20.11
CA GLN A 74 -24.95 9.77 19.39
C GLN A 74 -24.98 9.56 17.88
N GLU A 75 -24.11 8.70 17.36
CA GLU A 75 -24.07 8.32 15.94
C GLU A 75 -25.40 7.67 15.51
N ASP A 76 -25.88 6.68 16.27
CA ASP A 76 -27.14 6.00 15.96
C ASP A 76 -28.34 6.94 15.97
N LYS A 77 -28.36 7.96 16.85
CA LYS A 77 -29.42 8.99 16.84
C LYS A 77 -29.25 10.03 15.75
N ALA A 78 -28.04 10.28 15.28
CA ALA A 78 -27.82 11.13 14.11
C ALA A 78 -28.34 10.42 12.84
N GLU A 79 -28.05 9.14 12.67
CA GLU A 79 -28.49 8.35 11.50
C GLU A 79 -29.97 7.95 11.57
N ASN A 80 -30.45 7.55 12.75
CA ASN A 80 -31.77 6.95 12.96
C ASN A 80 -32.56 7.66 14.09
N PRO A 81 -32.86 8.98 13.97
CA PRO A 81 -33.41 9.79 15.07
C PRO A 81 -34.74 9.26 15.64
N ASN A 82 -35.56 8.64 14.80
CA ASN A 82 -36.89 8.14 15.17
C ASN A 82 -36.91 6.64 15.51
N SER A 83 -35.80 5.92 15.38
CA SER A 83 -35.76 4.48 15.66
C SER A 83 -35.87 4.21 17.16
N ARG A 84 -36.75 3.28 17.52
CA ARG A 84 -36.85 2.73 18.89
C ARG A 84 -35.85 1.60 19.15
N VAL A 85 -35.27 1.06 18.08
CA VAL A 85 -34.26 0.01 18.13
C VAL A 85 -32.91 0.64 17.86
N LEU A 86 -32.00 0.52 18.82
CA LEU A 86 -30.61 0.96 18.70
C LEU A 86 -29.84 -0.10 17.92
N ARG A 87 -29.20 0.31 16.83
CA ARG A 87 -28.55 -0.53 15.82
C ARG A 87 -27.04 -0.52 15.89
N GLY A 88 -26.44 0.38 16.65
CA GLY A 88 -24.99 0.39 16.81
C GLY A 88 -24.40 -0.86 17.47
N ILE A 89 -23.08 -0.91 17.55
CA ILE A 89 -22.30 -1.93 18.26
C ILE A 89 -22.17 -1.50 19.73
N TYR A 90 -22.98 -2.09 20.60
CA TYR A 90 -22.98 -1.73 22.03
C TYR A 90 -22.23 -2.74 22.90
N PHE A 91 -21.57 -2.23 23.93
CA PHE A 91 -20.92 -2.99 25.00
C PHE A 91 -21.92 -3.24 26.13
N SER A 92 -22.05 -4.49 26.57
CA SER A 92 -23.04 -4.87 27.57
C SER A 92 -22.70 -6.20 28.24
N ASN A 93 -23.40 -6.48 29.35
CA ASN A 93 -23.29 -7.77 30.04
C ASN A 93 -24.10 -8.89 29.34
N GLY A 94 -24.16 -8.87 28.01
CA GLY A 94 -24.80 -9.88 27.16
C GLY A 94 -26.33 -9.83 27.10
N ALA A 95 -27.00 -8.96 27.84
CA ALA A 95 -28.46 -8.87 27.85
C ALA A 95 -28.99 -7.42 27.74
N PRO A 96 -28.58 -6.64 26.73
CA PRO A 96 -29.14 -5.31 26.53
C PRO A 96 -30.60 -5.50 26.11
N GLY A 97 -31.53 -4.82 26.78
CA GLY A 97 -32.96 -5.09 26.69
C GLY A 97 -33.56 -5.01 25.26
N SER A 98 -34.88 -5.15 25.12
CA SER A 98 -35.53 -5.24 23.79
C SER A 98 -35.45 -3.97 22.92
N SER A 99 -34.79 -2.90 23.39
CA SER A 99 -34.51 -1.67 22.65
C SER A 99 -33.26 -1.76 21.77
N TYR A 100 -32.51 -2.87 21.81
CA TYR A 100 -31.29 -3.05 21.02
C TYR A 100 -31.50 -4.03 19.87
N ALA A 101 -30.75 -3.86 18.80
CA ALA A 101 -30.71 -4.79 17.70
C ALA A 101 -30.17 -6.16 18.16
N THR A 102 -30.56 -7.21 17.46
CA THR A 102 -30.39 -8.59 17.95
C THR A 102 -28.93 -9.05 18.00
N TRP A 103 -28.01 -8.40 17.29
CA TRP A 103 -26.57 -8.64 17.36
C TRP A 103 -25.91 -8.11 18.64
N ASN A 104 -26.62 -7.29 19.41
CA ASN A 104 -26.19 -6.86 20.74
C ASN A 104 -26.71 -7.79 21.84
N THR A 105 -27.61 -8.74 21.53
CA THR A 105 -28.14 -9.66 22.54
C THR A 105 -27.38 -10.97 22.48
N TRP A 106 -26.93 -11.48 23.63
CA TRP A 106 -26.34 -12.81 23.72
C TRP A 106 -27.32 -13.86 23.20
N THR A 107 -26.84 -14.66 22.24
CA THR A 107 -27.68 -15.62 21.53
C THR A 107 -27.57 -17.06 22.04
N GLY A 108 -26.55 -17.31 22.87
CA GLY A 108 -26.41 -18.36 23.88
C GLY A 108 -26.73 -19.84 23.65
N LEU A 109 -26.08 -20.67 24.49
CA LEU A 109 -26.60 -21.91 25.07
C LEU A 109 -25.99 -22.17 26.46
N LEU A 110 -26.72 -21.94 27.57
CA LEU A 110 -26.35 -22.44 28.91
C LEU A 110 -27.58 -23.11 29.57
N THR A 111 -27.49 -24.31 30.14
CA THR A 111 -26.82 -24.56 31.43
C THR A 111 -26.35 -26.02 31.67
N THR A 112 -25.54 -26.15 32.72
CA THR A 112 -24.78 -27.26 33.33
C THR A 112 -25.51 -28.56 33.70
N ASN A 113 -26.75 -28.80 33.29
CA ASN A 113 -27.50 -30.02 33.67
C ASN A 113 -28.15 -30.80 32.52
N ASN A 114 -27.78 -30.52 31.26
CA ASN A 114 -28.18 -31.33 30.10
C ASN A 114 -29.72 -31.52 29.94
N THR A 115 -30.53 -30.57 30.42
CA THR A 115 -31.98 -30.57 30.23
C THR A 115 -32.43 -29.34 29.45
N ILE A 116 -32.96 -29.58 28.25
CA ILE A 116 -33.59 -28.58 27.39
C ILE A 116 -34.94 -28.19 28.03
N SER A 117 -35.08 -26.95 28.50
CA SER A 117 -36.39 -26.39 28.85
C SER A 117 -37.13 -26.01 27.56
N SER A 118 -38.26 -26.66 27.32
CA SER A 118 -39.04 -26.59 26.08
C SER A 118 -39.88 -25.32 25.91
N THR A 119 -39.50 -24.18 26.49
CA THR A 119 -40.30 -22.92 26.42
C THR A 119 -39.56 -21.68 25.90
N GLN A 120 -38.28 -21.79 25.52
CA GLN A 120 -37.58 -20.79 24.69
C GLN A 120 -36.89 -21.50 23.51
N THR A 121 -37.65 -21.83 22.47
CA THR A 121 -37.21 -22.72 21.38
C THR A 121 -36.77 -22.00 20.10
N SER A 122 -36.39 -20.71 20.13
CA SER A 122 -36.13 -19.97 18.88
C SER A 122 -34.92 -19.03 18.82
N GLN A 123 -34.07 -18.94 19.85
CA GLN A 123 -32.83 -18.16 19.76
C GLN A 123 -31.67 -19.08 20.19
N LYS A 124 -30.80 -19.41 19.23
CA LYS A 124 -29.67 -20.33 19.37
C LYS A 124 -28.45 -19.61 18.77
N GLY A 125 -27.27 -19.70 19.40
CA GLY A 125 -25.99 -19.09 19.00
C GLY A 125 -25.86 -18.59 17.55
N TYR A 126 -26.18 -17.31 17.31
CA TYR A 126 -26.13 -16.68 16.00
C TYR A 126 -24.84 -15.86 15.87
N VAL A 127 -24.02 -16.19 14.87
CA VAL A 127 -23.07 -15.22 14.32
C VAL A 127 -23.82 -14.30 13.37
N TYR A 128 -23.45 -13.03 13.35
CA TYR A 128 -24.01 -11.99 12.53
C TYR A 128 -22.97 -11.53 11.53
N SER A 129 -23.30 -11.69 10.26
CA SER A 129 -22.48 -11.21 9.15
C SER A 129 -22.93 -9.83 8.64
N GLY A 130 -22.01 -9.06 8.09
CA GLY A 130 -22.29 -7.77 7.48
C GLY A 130 -22.57 -6.68 8.52
N LEU A 131 -21.97 -6.80 9.71
CA LEU A 131 -21.76 -5.67 10.61
C LEU A 131 -20.62 -4.79 10.09
N VAL A 132 -19.70 -5.37 9.31
CA VAL A 132 -18.58 -4.69 8.65
C VAL A 132 -18.65 -4.88 7.13
N GLY A 133 -18.03 -3.95 6.39
CA GLY A 133 -17.92 -4.00 4.94
C GLY A 133 -17.02 -5.14 4.44
N SER A 134 -17.10 -5.46 3.14
CA SER A 134 -16.22 -6.45 2.49
C SER A 134 -14.78 -5.99 2.37
N ASP A 135 -14.56 -4.69 2.49
CA ASP A 135 -13.30 -4.00 2.25
C ASP A 135 -13.01 -3.09 3.44
N MET A 136 -11.75 -3.03 3.84
CA MET A 136 -11.25 -1.98 4.71
C MET A 136 -11.32 -0.62 4.01
N GLN A 137 -11.45 0.43 4.79
CA GLN A 137 -11.40 1.81 4.31
C GLN A 137 -10.26 2.52 5.03
N ASN A 138 -9.35 3.10 4.26
CA ASN A 138 -8.16 3.80 4.78
C ASN A 138 -7.38 2.95 5.80
N GLY A 139 -7.16 1.67 5.47
CA GLY A 139 -6.46 0.71 6.33
C GLY A 139 -7.25 0.23 7.56
N ASN A 140 -8.46 0.75 7.80
CA ASN A 140 -9.25 0.44 8.99
C ASN A 140 -10.49 -0.40 8.66
N ILE A 141 -10.97 -1.12 9.68
CA ILE A 141 -12.24 -1.83 9.60
C ILE A 141 -13.38 -0.84 9.40
N HIS A 142 -14.25 -1.10 8.43
CA HIS A 142 -15.41 -0.26 8.14
C HIS A 142 -16.69 -0.89 8.69
N PHE A 143 -17.27 -0.31 9.75
CA PHE A 143 -18.57 -0.73 10.26
C PHE A 143 -19.71 -0.18 9.38
N THR A 144 -20.70 -1.02 9.13
CA THR A 144 -21.92 -0.68 8.36
C THR A 144 -23.08 -0.22 9.25
N VAL A 145 -22.80 -0.09 10.54
CA VAL A 145 -23.69 0.34 11.61
C VAL A 145 -22.90 1.26 12.55
N PRO A 146 -23.57 2.13 13.32
CA PRO A 146 -22.89 3.01 14.27
C PRO A 146 -21.95 2.25 15.22
N ASP A 147 -20.72 2.72 15.40
CA ASP A 147 -19.69 2.01 16.18
C ASP A 147 -19.00 2.90 17.21
N GLY A 148 -19.16 4.22 17.15
CA GLY A 148 -18.61 5.13 18.15
C GLY A 148 -17.09 5.25 18.13
N GLY A 149 -16.42 4.84 17.06
CA GLY A 149 -14.97 4.83 16.92
C GLY A 149 -14.31 3.57 17.47
N ILE A 150 -14.97 2.41 17.40
CA ILE A 150 -14.35 1.13 17.77
C ILE A 150 -13.16 0.87 16.85
N PHE A 151 -12.02 0.50 17.42
CA PHE A 151 -10.72 0.34 16.75
C PHE A 151 -10.08 1.62 16.18
N ASP A 152 -10.66 2.79 16.40
CA ASP A 152 -10.02 4.06 16.03
C ASP A 152 -8.93 4.43 17.03
N SER A 153 -7.67 4.19 16.68
CA SER A 153 -6.50 4.52 17.50
C SER A 153 -6.29 6.03 17.74
N GLY A 154 -6.92 6.89 16.95
CA GLY A 154 -6.89 8.34 17.14
C GLY A 154 -7.81 8.81 18.27
N ASP A 155 -8.82 8.03 18.64
CA ASP A 155 -9.74 8.35 19.71
C ASP A 155 -9.29 7.77 21.05
N THR A 156 -8.73 8.64 21.89
CA THR A 156 -8.32 8.33 23.26
C THR A 156 -9.34 8.75 24.33
N LYS A 157 -10.57 9.13 23.93
CA LYS A 157 -11.61 9.59 24.88
C LYS A 157 -12.47 8.43 25.38
N THR A 158 -12.74 7.46 24.51
CA THR A 158 -13.58 6.30 24.81
C THR A 158 -12.79 5.07 25.25
N LYS A 159 -11.47 5.09 25.04
CA LYS A 159 -10.57 3.97 25.24
C LYS A 159 -9.12 4.39 25.46
N GLU A 160 -8.37 3.51 26.11
CA GLU A 160 -6.90 3.56 26.09
C GLU A 160 -6.37 2.67 24.95
N VAL A 161 -5.32 3.12 24.26
CA VAL A 161 -4.77 2.44 23.08
C VAL A 161 -3.31 2.07 23.34
N TYR A 162 -2.98 0.80 23.12
CA TYR A 162 -1.66 0.23 23.35
C TYR A 162 -1.16 -0.45 22.07
N THR A 163 -0.16 0.15 21.43
CA THR A 163 0.40 -0.28 20.14
C THR A 163 1.67 -1.11 20.33
N ASN A 164 2.01 -1.92 19.33
CA ASN A 164 3.20 -2.77 19.33
C ASN A 164 3.34 -3.63 20.60
N VAL A 165 2.22 -4.17 21.10
CA VAL A 165 2.21 -5.06 22.24
C VAL A 165 2.49 -6.48 21.77
N GLY A 166 3.52 -7.13 22.27
CA GLY A 166 3.83 -8.52 21.90
C GLY A 166 2.81 -9.50 22.50
N LEU A 167 1.98 -10.11 21.66
CA LEU A 167 1.13 -11.26 21.99
C LEU A 167 1.92 -12.57 21.84
N PRO A 168 2.01 -13.42 22.89
CA PRO A 168 2.77 -14.66 22.83
C PRO A 168 2.04 -15.78 22.10
N PHE A 169 2.76 -16.47 21.22
CA PHE A 169 2.33 -17.69 20.55
C PHE A 169 3.29 -18.83 20.91
N VAL A 170 2.73 -19.98 21.27
CA VAL A 170 3.50 -21.23 21.38
C VAL A 170 3.79 -21.70 19.96
N TYR A 171 5.08 -21.85 19.62
CA TYR A 171 5.52 -22.39 18.35
C TYR A 171 5.86 -23.88 18.49
N GLU A 172 5.08 -24.73 17.83
CA GLU A 172 5.25 -26.19 17.88
C GLU A 172 4.85 -26.82 16.54
N ASN A 173 5.72 -27.69 15.98
CA ASN A 173 5.49 -28.40 14.72
C ASN A 173 5.06 -27.49 13.55
N GLY A 174 5.70 -26.33 13.40
CA GLY A 174 5.39 -25.37 12.33
C GLY A 174 4.14 -24.51 12.57
N TYR A 175 3.45 -24.67 13.70
CA TYR A 175 2.28 -23.87 14.05
C TYR A 175 2.57 -22.89 15.18
N TYR A 176 2.07 -21.68 15.01
CA TYR A 176 1.93 -20.66 16.05
C TYR A 176 0.55 -20.82 16.67
N THR A 177 0.46 -20.96 18.00
CA THR A 177 -0.81 -21.10 18.71
C THR A 177 -0.87 -20.19 19.92
N PHE A 178 -1.86 -19.31 19.95
CA PHE A 178 -2.37 -18.68 21.17
C PHE A 178 -3.71 -19.34 21.50
N ASP A 179 -3.86 -19.88 22.71
CA ASP A 179 -5.10 -20.55 23.15
C ASP A 179 -5.39 -20.17 24.61
N ALA A 180 -6.28 -19.20 24.80
CA ALA A 180 -6.64 -18.67 26.12
C ALA A 180 -7.33 -19.71 27.03
N SER A 181 -7.72 -20.88 26.50
CA SER A 181 -8.22 -22.00 27.30
C SER A 181 -7.10 -22.83 27.95
N GLN A 182 -5.87 -22.71 27.45
CA GLN A 182 -4.69 -23.45 27.93
C GLN A 182 -3.66 -22.54 28.58
N ASP A 183 -3.33 -21.43 27.93
CA ASP A 183 -2.26 -20.51 28.29
C ASP A 183 -2.82 -19.12 28.68
N SER A 184 -1.99 -18.26 29.27
CA SER A 184 -2.36 -16.86 29.61
C SER A 184 -1.46 -15.85 28.90
N ALA A 185 -2.01 -14.70 28.53
CA ALA A 185 -1.27 -13.51 28.12
C ALA A 185 -1.86 -12.28 28.80
N TYR A 186 -1.06 -11.54 29.58
CA TYR A 186 -1.53 -10.34 30.29
C TYR A 186 -0.40 -9.36 30.59
N PHE A 187 -0.72 -8.10 30.85
CA PHE A 187 0.25 -7.13 31.35
C PHE A 187 0.67 -7.47 32.79
N SER A 188 1.97 -7.67 33.04
CA SER A 188 2.48 -7.93 34.40
C SER A 188 2.45 -6.71 35.32
N GLY A 189 2.24 -5.52 34.76
CA GLY A 189 2.19 -4.24 35.46
C GLY A 189 1.19 -3.30 34.80
N THR A 190 1.44 -1.99 34.89
CA THR A 190 0.68 -0.99 34.12
C THR A 190 0.79 -1.30 32.63
N ALA A 191 -0.34 -1.30 31.92
CA ALA A 191 -0.36 -1.48 30.49
C ALA A 191 0.42 -0.35 29.78
N ALA A 192 1.12 -0.71 28.72
CA ALA A 192 1.96 0.21 27.95
C ALA A 192 2.15 -0.32 26.52
N SER A 193 2.39 0.58 25.58
CA SER A 193 2.88 0.22 24.23
C SER A 193 4.33 -0.30 24.29
N GLU A 194 4.82 -0.86 23.18
CA GLU A 194 6.23 -1.27 23.02
C GLU A 194 6.70 -2.31 24.06
N THR A 195 5.81 -3.21 24.47
CA THR A 195 6.09 -4.19 25.52
C THR A 195 5.49 -5.55 25.18
N ASN A 196 6.01 -6.61 25.78
CA ASN A 196 5.48 -7.96 25.60
C ASN A 196 4.52 -8.31 26.74
N LEU A 197 3.41 -8.98 26.40
CA LEU A 197 2.56 -9.60 27.41
C LEU A 197 3.31 -10.75 28.10
N THR A 198 3.01 -10.92 29.39
CA THR A 198 3.54 -12.04 30.16
C THR A 198 2.82 -13.32 29.78
N TRP A 199 3.57 -14.33 29.34
CA TRP A 199 3.06 -15.65 29.04
C TRP A 199 3.17 -16.60 30.24
N ASN A 200 2.16 -17.45 30.44
CA ASN A 200 2.26 -18.64 31.29
C ASN A 200 1.54 -19.82 30.64
N ASP A 201 1.99 -21.03 30.94
CA ASP A 201 1.38 -22.31 30.53
C ASP A 201 0.07 -22.65 31.29
N THR A 202 -0.54 -21.66 31.92
CA THR A 202 -1.75 -21.78 32.71
C THR A 202 -2.70 -20.65 32.36
N ALA A 203 -3.86 -20.99 31.82
CA ALA A 203 -4.92 -20.05 31.46
C ALA A 203 -5.35 -19.13 32.62
N GLN A 204 -5.68 -17.88 32.28
CA GLN A 204 -6.36 -17.01 33.22
C GLN A 204 -7.76 -17.55 33.50
N THR A 205 -8.13 -17.59 34.78
CA THR A 205 -9.42 -18.14 35.23
C THR A 205 -10.18 -17.12 36.05
N ASN A 206 -11.42 -16.84 35.66
CA ASN A 206 -12.37 -16.06 36.43
C ASN A 206 -12.75 -16.84 37.70
N LYS A 207 -12.50 -16.26 38.88
CA LYS A 207 -12.77 -16.88 40.18
C LYS A 207 -14.25 -17.02 40.53
N THR A 208 -15.13 -16.31 39.83
CA THR A 208 -16.56 -16.30 40.14
C THR A 208 -17.27 -17.50 39.53
N ASP A 209 -16.93 -17.89 38.30
CA ASP A 209 -17.59 -18.98 37.56
C ASP A 209 -16.63 -20.07 37.06
N ASN A 210 -15.32 -19.94 37.33
CA ASN A 210 -14.24 -20.81 36.86
C ASN A 210 -14.09 -20.90 35.33
N ARG A 211 -14.62 -19.92 34.59
CA ARG A 211 -14.36 -19.83 33.16
C ARG A 211 -12.95 -19.35 32.89
N LYS A 212 -12.37 -19.87 31.82
CA LYS A 212 -11.07 -19.46 31.30
C LYS A 212 -11.26 -18.47 30.16
N GLY A 213 -10.35 -17.52 30.03
CA GLY A 213 -10.43 -16.51 28.98
C GLY A 213 -9.14 -15.69 28.89
N PHE A 214 -9.12 -14.82 27.89
CA PHE A 214 -8.09 -13.86 27.61
C PHE A 214 -8.48 -12.55 28.30
N TYR A 215 -7.72 -12.17 29.31
CA TYR A 215 -7.99 -10.97 30.10
C TYR A 215 -6.72 -10.12 30.16
N PRO A 216 -6.33 -9.47 29.04
CA PRO A 216 -5.01 -8.85 28.90
C PRO A 216 -4.75 -7.76 29.95
N PHE A 217 -5.79 -7.04 30.36
CA PHE A 217 -5.75 -5.96 31.35
C PHE A 217 -5.89 -6.42 32.80
N ASN A 218 -6.01 -7.73 33.05
CA ASN A 218 -5.98 -8.28 34.39
C ASN A 218 -4.68 -9.04 34.65
N SER A 219 -3.90 -8.59 35.62
CA SER A 219 -2.64 -9.25 35.95
C SER A 219 -2.84 -10.61 36.64
N GLY A 220 -2.05 -11.60 36.22
CA GLY A 220 -2.01 -12.93 36.80
C GLY A 220 -3.04 -13.92 36.24
N THR A 221 -2.88 -15.19 36.59
CA THR A 221 -3.72 -16.30 36.10
C THR A 221 -5.03 -16.47 36.87
N SER A 222 -5.25 -15.70 37.94
CA SER A 222 -6.42 -15.79 38.80
C SER A 222 -7.14 -14.43 38.82
N VAL A 223 -8.21 -14.30 38.05
CA VAL A 223 -8.92 -13.04 37.81
C VAL A 223 -10.18 -12.98 38.66
N ARG A 224 -10.36 -11.90 39.46
CA ARG A 224 -11.57 -11.72 40.31
C ARG A 224 -12.64 -10.87 39.64
N THR A 225 -12.20 -9.83 38.96
CA THR A 225 -13.04 -8.87 38.23
C THR A 225 -12.48 -8.85 36.82
N PRO A 226 -12.93 -9.76 35.94
CA PRO A 226 -12.41 -9.78 34.59
C PRO A 226 -12.85 -8.54 33.83
N ASP A 227 -11.93 -8.04 33.02
CA ASP A 227 -12.19 -7.00 32.05
C ASP A 227 -12.61 -7.65 30.72
N TYR A 228 -13.83 -7.38 30.29
CA TYR A 228 -14.44 -7.96 29.11
C TYR A 228 -14.66 -6.92 27.99
N HIS A 229 -14.24 -5.66 28.19
CA HIS A 229 -14.50 -4.59 27.23
C HIS A 229 -13.19 -4.16 26.58
N PHE A 230 -12.70 -4.99 25.68
CA PHE A 230 -11.46 -4.74 24.98
C PHE A 230 -11.50 -5.12 23.51
N GLY A 231 -10.60 -4.53 22.75
CA GLY A 231 -10.37 -4.85 21.36
C GLY A 231 -8.92 -5.29 21.13
N MET A 232 -8.71 -6.12 20.13
CA MET A 232 -7.39 -6.49 19.64
C MET A 232 -7.36 -6.44 18.11
N ILE A 233 -6.35 -5.77 17.57
CA ILE A 233 -5.94 -5.89 16.17
C ILE A 233 -4.64 -6.67 16.13
N ALA A 234 -4.64 -7.83 15.47
CA ALA A 234 -3.44 -8.61 15.22
C ALA A 234 -3.17 -8.70 13.72
N THR A 235 -2.07 -8.09 13.26
CA THR A 235 -1.64 -8.16 11.86
C THR A 235 -0.48 -9.13 11.72
N ILE A 236 -0.70 -10.19 10.95
CA ILE A 236 0.28 -11.25 10.71
C ILE A 236 0.72 -11.16 9.24
N PRO A 237 1.97 -10.76 8.96
CA PRO A 237 2.51 -10.79 7.62
C PRO A 237 2.78 -12.24 7.22
N PHE A 238 2.57 -12.58 5.96
CA PHE A 238 2.90 -13.89 5.44
C PHE A 238 3.22 -13.83 3.94
N SER A 239 3.83 -14.90 3.45
CA SER A 239 4.02 -15.19 2.04
C SER A 239 3.19 -16.42 1.68
N MET A 240 2.84 -16.53 0.40
CA MET A 240 2.01 -17.61 -0.10
C MET A 240 2.75 -18.36 -1.20
N THR A 241 2.60 -19.68 -1.23
CA THR A 241 3.09 -20.51 -2.34
C THR A 241 2.00 -20.67 -3.37
N ALA A 242 2.38 -20.89 -4.64
CA ALA A 242 1.43 -20.98 -5.75
C ALA A 242 0.41 -22.13 -5.63
N ASP A 243 0.67 -23.12 -4.78
CA ASP A 243 -0.23 -24.25 -4.49
C ASP A 243 -0.85 -24.19 -3.09
N GLY A 244 -0.57 -23.15 -2.30
CA GLY A 244 -1.13 -22.94 -0.97
C GLY A 244 -0.59 -23.90 0.08
N LYS A 245 0.57 -24.54 -0.16
CA LYS A 245 1.27 -25.42 0.78
C LYS A 245 2.51 -24.77 1.40
N ILE A 246 2.97 -25.26 2.54
CA ILE A 246 4.12 -24.65 3.25
C ILE A 246 5.36 -24.50 2.37
N SER A 247 5.65 -25.51 1.54
CA SER A 247 6.76 -25.49 0.60
C SER A 247 6.52 -26.49 -0.53
N SER A 248 7.31 -26.41 -1.60
CA SER A 248 7.22 -27.34 -2.74
C SER A 248 7.51 -28.81 -2.38
N THR A 249 8.10 -29.05 -1.21
CA THR A 249 8.42 -30.39 -0.69
C THR A 249 7.51 -30.84 0.45
N SER A 250 6.63 -29.97 0.95
CA SER A 250 5.70 -30.26 2.04
C SER A 250 4.30 -30.58 1.49
N ASP A 251 3.61 -31.53 2.11
CA ASP A 251 2.18 -31.79 1.86
C ASP A 251 1.26 -31.05 2.84
N GLU A 252 1.81 -30.21 3.72
CA GLU A 252 1.02 -29.42 4.66
C GLU A 252 0.45 -28.17 3.99
N ASP A 253 -0.88 -28.01 4.01
CA ASP A 253 -1.50 -26.77 3.54
C ASP A 253 -1.20 -25.60 4.49
N ILE A 254 -1.09 -24.41 3.92
CA ILE A 254 -1.10 -23.14 4.66
C ILE A 254 -2.52 -22.90 5.19
N LYS A 255 -2.63 -22.62 6.49
CA LYS A 255 -3.91 -22.52 7.22
C LYS A 255 -3.87 -21.45 8.29
N PHE A 256 -5.03 -20.83 8.47
CA PHE A 256 -5.37 -20.04 9.63
C PHE A 256 -6.61 -20.64 10.30
N GLU A 257 -6.59 -20.74 11.62
CA GLU A 257 -7.65 -21.28 12.46
C GLU A 257 -7.94 -20.31 13.60
N PHE A 258 -9.22 -20.00 13.79
CA PHE A 258 -9.73 -19.23 14.90
C PHE A 258 -10.75 -20.05 15.69
N ALA A 259 -10.78 -19.90 17.01
CA ALA A 259 -11.91 -20.29 17.83
C ALA A 259 -12.13 -19.30 18.97
N GLY A 260 -13.35 -18.79 19.13
CA GLY A 260 -13.62 -17.80 20.18
C GLY A 260 -15.05 -17.29 20.19
N ASP A 261 -15.44 -16.67 21.30
CA ASP A 261 -16.72 -15.97 21.47
C ASP A 261 -16.62 -14.50 21.05
N ASP A 262 -17.79 -13.89 20.87
CA ASP A 262 -17.97 -12.50 20.45
C ASP A 262 -17.15 -12.11 19.21
N ASP A 263 -17.15 -10.82 18.85
CA ASP A 263 -17.03 -10.45 17.44
C ASP A 263 -15.61 -10.65 16.88
N VAL A 264 -15.52 -11.37 15.75
CA VAL A 264 -14.26 -11.60 15.02
C VAL A 264 -14.43 -11.31 13.54
N TRP A 265 -13.52 -10.50 13.01
CA TRP A 265 -13.40 -10.23 11.58
C TRP A 265 -11.95 -10.46 11.14
N VAL A 266 -11.76 -11.30 10.12
CA VAL A 266 -10.43 -11.59 9.58
C VAL A 266 -10.36 -11.07 8.16
N PHE A 267 -9.43 -10.16 7.92
CA PHE A 267 -9.13 -9.59 6.63
C PHE A 267 -7.82 -10.19 6.10
N ILE A 268 -7.73 -10.36 4.79
CA ILE A 268 -6.47 -10.61 4.10
C ILE A 268 -6.31 -9.52 3.05
N ASP A 269 -5.20 -8.78 3.07
CA ASP A 269 -4.94 -7.64 2.18
C ASP A 269 -6.13 -6.66 2.09
N GLY A 270 -6.75 -6.36 3.24
CA GLY A 270 -7.90 -5.46 3.35
C GLY A 270 -9.25 -6.04 2.91
N LYS A 271 -9.32 -7.29 2.43
CA LYS A 271 -10.57 -7.98 2.03
C LYS A 271 -11.08 -8.88 3.16
N LEU A 272 -12.37 -8.82 3.50
CA LEU A 272 -12.99 -9.63 4.56
C LEU A 272 -13.11 -11.11 4.15
N VAL A 273 -12.40 -12.00 4.85
CA VAL A 273 -12.32 -13.44 4.55
C VAL A 273 -13.09 -14.30 5.55
N LEU A 274 -13.13 -13.91 6.83
CA LEU A 274 -14.00 -14.50 7.87
C LEU A 274 -14.79 -13.41 8.60
N ASP A 275 -16.07 -13.65 8.79
CA ASP A 275 -17.02 -12.73 9.42
C ASP A 275 -17.85 -13.50 10.47
N ILE A 276 -17.48 -13.30 11.73
CA ILE A 276 -18.02 -13.98 12.90
C ILE A 276 -18.44 -12.90 13.91
N GLY A 277 -19.30 -11.97 13.49
CA GLY A 277 -19.79 -10.89 14.35
C GLY A 277 -20.93 -11.29 15.29
N GLY A 278 -21.30 -10.37 16.16
CA GLY A 278 -22.36 -10.46 17.16
C GLY A 278 -21.98 -11.20 18.44
N ILE A 279 -22.86 -11.11 19.45
CA ILE A 279 -22.62 -11.71 20.78
C ILE A 279 -23.06 -13.20 20.79
N HIS A 280 -22.10 -14.12 20.90
CA HIS A 280 -22.31 -15.57 20.77
C HIS A 280 -21.28 -16.42 21.52
N ASP A 281 -21.59 -17.68 21.84
CA ASP A 281 -20.59 -18.63 22.37
C ASP A 281 -19.51 -18.98 21.33
N SER A 282 -18.45 -19.69 21.75
CA SER A 282 -17.30 -19.96 20.89
C SER A 282 -17.61 -20.66 19.56
N VAL A 283 -17.16 -20.06 18.45
CA VAL A 283 -17.31 -20.53 17.06
C VAL A 283 -15.93 -20.75 16.42
N ASN A 284 -15.80 -21.77 15.57
CA ASN A 284 -14.60 -22.03 14.79
C ASN A 284 -14.65 -21.30 13.44
N GLY A 285 -13.55 -20.66 13.06
CA GLY A 285 -13.28 -20.14 11.71
C GLY A 285 -12.01 -20.77 11.15
N THR A 286 -11.99 -21.12 9.86
CA THR A 286 -10.79 -21.63 9.18
C THR A 286 -10.63 -21.03 7.79
N ILE A 287 -9.38 -20.82 7.40
CA ILE A 287 -8.96 -20.46 6.04
C ILE A 287 -7.94 -21.51 5.61
N ASN A 288 -8.18 -22.17 4.47
CA ASN A 288 -7.25 -23.12 3.87
C ASN A 288 -7.01 -22.72 2.40
N PHE A 289 -5.78 -22.32 2.10
CA PHE A 289 -5.43 -21.74 0.80
C PHE A 289 -5.31 -22.81 -0.29
N ALA A 290 -4.68 -23.96 -0.02
CA ALA A 290 -4.60 -25.06 -0.97
C ALA A 290 -5.97 -25.64 -1.34
N GLN A 291 -6.90 -25.69 -0.36
CA GLN A 291 -8.28 -26.12 -0.60
C GLN A 291 -9.16 -25.01 -1.19
N ASN A 292 -8.61 -23.82 -1.39
CA ASN A 292 -9.31 -22.64 -1.89
C ASN A 292 -10.60 -22.33 -1.11
N LYS A 293 -10.57 -22.39 0.22
CA LYS A 293 -11.81 -22.41 1.03
C LYS A 293 -11.68 -21.75 2.40
N THR A 294 -12.72 -20.99 2.77
CA THR A 294 -13.00 -20.57 4.15
C THR A 294 -14.16 -21.37 4.74
N GLU A 295 -14.19 -21.48 6.07
CA GLU A 295 -15.24 -22.21 6.75
C GLU A 295 -15.52 -21.71 8.17
N ILE A 296 -16.80 -21.57 8.51
CA ILE A 296 -17.29 -21.25 9.86
C ILE A 296 -18.13 -22.42 10.37
N SER A 297 -17.89 -22.87 11.60
CA SER A 297 -18.60 -24.01 12.20
C SER A 297 -18.68 -23.94 13.73
N ALA A 298 -19.64 -24.67 14.33
CA ALA A 298 -19.75 -24.76 15.78
C ALA A 298 -18.60 -25.58 16.39
N THR A 299 -18.17 -25.23 17.60
CA THR A 299 -17.08 -25.89 18.34
C THR A 299 -17.38 -27.31 18.82
N SER A 300 -18.66 -27.72 18.89
CA SER A 300 -19.09 -29.06 19.36
C SER A 300 -20.08 -29.75 18.41
N SER A 301 -19.80 -31.00 18.02
CA SER A 301 -20.52 -31.80 17.01
C SER A 301 -21.96 -32.23 17.35
N GLY A 302 -22.60 -31.60 18.35
CA GLY A 302 -24.00 -31.84 18.76
C GLY A 302 -24.85 -30.57 18.84
N GLN A 303 -24.29 -29.39 18.54
CA GLN A 303 -24.95 -28.08 18.66
C GLN A 303 -25.47 -27.52 17.32
N THR A 304 -25.68 -28.39 16.32
CA THR A 304 -25.90 -28.05 14.89
C THR A 304 -27.25 -27.41 14.53
N SER A 305 -27.81 -26.54 15.38
CA SER A 305 -29.08 -25.87 15.07
C SER A 305 -28.91 -24.39 14.74
N GLY A 306 -28.38 -24.12 13.55
CA GLY A 306 -28.68 -22.92 12.74
C GLY A 306 -27.78 -21.71 12.95
N MET A 307 -26.86 -21.50 12.01
CA MET A 307 -26.12 -20.25 11.86
C MET A 307 -26.94 -19.31 10.92
N PHE A 308 -27.20 -18.08 11.34
CA PHE A 308 -28.03 -17.13 10.58
C PHE A 308 -27.18 -16.01 9.98
N ILE A 309 -26.89 -16.12 8.70
CA ILE A 309 -26.29 -15.05 7.88
C ILE A 309 -27.42 -14.21 7.27
N LYS A 310 -27.23 -12.90 7.17
CA LYS A 310 -28.14 -12.00 6.45
C LYS A 310 -28.29 -12.49 5.00
N GLY A 311 -29.46 -13.04 4.65
CA GLY A 311 -29.75 -13.61 3.32
C GLY A 311 -30.38 -15.01 3.32
N GLY A 312 -30.34 -15.75 4.43
CA GLY A 312 -31.01 -17.04 4.53
C GLY A 312 -30.44 -17.96 5.62
N ARG A 313 -31.28 -18.88 6.10
CA ARG A 313 -30.94 -19.87 7.13
C ARG A 313 -29.99 -20.92 6.56
N SER A 314 -28.80 -21.11 7.14
CA SER A 314 -28.01 -22.32 6.90
C SER A 314 -28.42 -23.42 7.90
N THR A 315 -29.06 -24.47 7.40
CA THR A 315 -29.40 -25.68 8.18
C THR A 315 -28.21 -26.65 8.34
N ALA A 316 -27.04 -26.35 7.77
CA ALA A 316 -25.94 -27.30 7.61
C ALA A 316 -24.94 -27.37 8.78
N GLY A 317 -25.03 -26.48 9.79
CA GLY A 317 -24.07 -26.44 10.91
C GLY A 317 -22.65 -26.01 10.52
N LYS A 318 -22.45 -25.62 9.26
CA LYS A 318 -21.20 -25.20 8.63
C LYS A 318 -21.51 -24.24 7.48
N ILE A 319 -20.70 -23.20 7.29
CA ILE A 319 -20.76 -22.30 6.13
C ILE A 319 -19.38 -22.26 5.49
N SER A 320 -19.34 -22.26 4.16
CA SER A 320 -18.10 -22.28 3.39
C SER A 320 -18.17 -21.27 2.24
N LYS A 321 -17.08 -20.56 2.00
CA LYS A 321 -16.87 -19.72 0.82
C LYS A 321 -15.56 -20.09 0.13
N LYS A 322 -15.45 -19.75 -1.15
CA LYS A 322 -14.22 -19.91 -1.94
C LYS A 322 -13.31 -18.71 -1.72
N VAL A 323 -11.99 -18.91 -1.60
CA VAL A 323 -11.04 -17.81 -1.33
C VAL A 323 -10.70 -17.07 -2.62
N PHE A 324 -10.22 -17.77 -3.64
CA PHE A 324 -9.72 -17.27 -4.92
C PHE A 324 -10.59 -17.70 -6.09
N ARG A 325 -10.56 -16.93 -7.18
CA ARG A 325 -11.16 -17.32 -8.46
C ARG A 325 -10.46 -18.55 -9.01
N ASP A 326 -11.25 -19.49 -9.55
CA ASP A 326 -10.75 -20.63 -10.31
C ASP A 326 -11.71 -20.98 -11.47
N SER A 327 -11.46 -22.10 -12.14
CA SER A 327 -12.26 -22.56 -13.29
C SER A 327 -13.76 -22.82 -13.00
N GLU A 328 -14.14 -22.95 -11.73
CA GLU A 328 -15.52 -23.21 -11.32
C GLU A 328 -16.29 -21.92 -10.94
N GLY A 329 -15.60 -20.78 -10.78
CA GLY A 329 -16.22 -19.49 -10.53
C GLY A 329 -15.41 -18.56 -9.63
N ALA A 330 -16.04 -17.44 -9.25
CA ALA A 330 -15.43 -16.40 -8.41
C ALA A 330 -15.16 -16.86 -6.97
N GLY A 331 -14.10 -16.33 -6.37
CA GLY A 331 -13.81 -16.39 -4.95
C GLY A 331 -14.15 -15.08 -4.23
N ILE A 332 -13.73 -14.96 -2.97
CA ILE A 332 -13.70 -13.69 -2.23
C ILE A 332 -12.74 -12.72 -2.93
N PHE A 333 -11.57 -13.21 -3.32
CA PHE A 333 -10.63 -12.52 -4.18
C PHE A 333 -10.95 -12.78 -5.65
N ASP A 334 -10.99 -11.70 -6.43
CA ASP A 334 -11.08 -11.79 -7.90
C ASP A 334 -9.70 -11.96 -8.54
N THR A 335 -8.91 -12.88 -7.99
CA THR A 335 -7.62 -13.30 -8.52
C THR A 335 -7.41 -14.79 -8.30
N THR A 336 -6.42 -15.38 -8.97
CA THR A 336 -6.07 -16.79 -8.77
C THR A 336 -5.13 -16.94 -7.56
N LEU A 337 -5.08 -18.14 -6.96
CA LEU A 337 -4.10 -18.44 -5.90
C LEU A 337 -2.66 -18.20 -6.37
N LYS A 338 -2.34 -18.52 -7.63
CA LYS A 338 -0.99 -18.34 -8.18
C LYS A 338 -0.64 -16.85 -8.28
N THR A 339 -1.59 -16.04 -8.74
CA THR A 339 -1.42 -14.59 -8.86
C THR A 339 -1.29 -13.94 -7.49
N PHE A 340 -2.11 -14.36 -6.53
CA PHE A 340 -1.98 -13.96 -5.15
C PHE A 340 -0.60 -14.35 -4.60
N ALA A 341 -0.17 -15.61 -4.77
CA ALA A 341 1.13 -16.09 -4.30
C ALA A 341 2.35 -15.41 -4.95
N ALA A 342 2.19 -14.83 -6.13
CA ALA A 342 3.25 -14.08 -6.77
C ALA A 342 3.50 -12.73 -6.09
N THR A 343 2.56 -12.23 -5.29
CA THR A 343 2.89 -11.14 -4.38
C THR A 343 3.65 -11.70 -3.19
N ASP A 344 4.87 -11.21 -3.00
CA ASP A 344 5.83 -11.75 -2.04
C ASP A 344 5.43 -11.52 -0.57
N GLN A 345 4.38 -10.72 -0.36
CA GLN A 345 3.84 -10.42 0.94
C GLN A 345 2.33 -10.21 0.91
N HIS A 346 1.70 -10.75 1.95
CA HIS A 346 0.31 -10.55 2.32
C HIS A 346 0.22 -10.19 3.80
N THR A 347 -0.88 -9.57 4.19
CA THR A 347 -1.24 -9.37 5.60
C THR A 347 -2.52 -10.10 5.91
N LEU A 348 -2.53 -10.81 7.03
CA LEU A 348 -3.75 -11.31 7.66
C LEU A 348 -4.02 -10.46 8.90
N THR A 349 -5.11 -9.70 8.90
CA THR A 349 -5.49 -8.83 10.02
C THR A 349 -6.71 -9.42 10.75
N VAL A 350 -6.56 -9.71 12.03
CA VAL A 350 -7.63 -10.18 12.92
C VAL A 350 -8.10 -9.02 13.78
N TYR A 351 -9.37 -8.66 13.67
CA TYR A 351 -10.07 -7.82 14.64
C TYR A 351 -10.85 -8.74 15.57
N TYR A 352 -10.58 -8.61 16.86
CA TYR A 352 -11.26 -9.33 17.92
C TYR A 352 -11.83 -8.32 18.91
N LEU A 353 -13.15 -8.35 19.14
CA LEU A 353 -13.83 -7.41 20.00
C LEU A 353 -14.64 -8.15 21.07
N GLU A 354 -14.21 -7.96 22.31
CA GLU A 354 -14.90 -8.46 23.48
C GLU A 354 -15.81 -7.35 24.00
N ARG A 355 -17.12 -7.64 24.02
CA ARG A 355 -18.14 -6.64 24.40
C ARG A 355 -19.42 -7.20 25.04
N GLY A 356 -19.57 -8.52 25.14
CA GLY A 356 -20.77 -9.18 25.63
C GLY A 356 -20.70 -9.77 27.04
N GLU A 357 -19.52 -9.75 27.70
CA GLU A 357 -19.31 -10.26 29.07
C GLU A 357 -19.77 -11.73 29.27
N GLY A 358 -19.73 -12.55 28.22
CA GLY A 358 -20.22 -13.94 28.22
C GLY A 358 -19.13 -14.95 28.60
N ALA A 359 -18.12 -15.06 27.75
CA ALA A 359 -16.82 -15.62 28.04
C ALA A 359 -15.76 -14.61 27.53
N SER A 360 -14.54 -15.06 27.27
CA SER A 360 -13.50 -14.25 26.62
C SER A 360 -12.46 -15.19 25.99
N ASN A 361 -12.96 -16.21 25.32
CA ASN A 361 -12.21 -17.27 24.71
C ASN A 361 -11.65 -16.78 23.38
N CYS A 362 -10.33 -16.70 23.31
CA CYS A 362 -9.62 -16.39 22.09
C CYS A 362 -8.59 -17.50 21.80
N LYS A 363 -8.73 -18.14 20.65
CA LYS A 363 -7.73 -19.04 20.09
C LYS A 363 -7.40 -18.61 18.67
N ILE A 364 -6.13 -18.36 18.43
CA ILE A 364 -5.57 -18.09 17.10
C ILE A 364 -4.48 -19.12 16.85
N LYS A 365 -4.58 -19.85 15.74
CA LYS A 365 -3.58 -20.83 15.33
C LYS A 365 -3.31 -20.76 13.84
N PHE A 366 -2.04 -20.78 13.44
CA PHE A 366 -1.68 -20.71 12.03
C PHE A 366 -0.30 -21.29 11.74
N ASN A 367 -0.03 -21.60 10.48
CA ASN A 367 1.27 -21.98 9.93
C ASN A 367 1.62 -21.13 8.69
N LEU A 368 1.20 -19.86 8.66
CA LEU A 368 1.49 -18.95 7.56
C LEU A 368 3.01 -18.80 7.37
N PRO A 369 3.56 -19.11 6.17
CA PRO A 369 4.97 -18.92 5.89
C PRO A 369 5.34 -17.44 6.03
N MET A 370 6.38 -17.15 6.77
CA MET A 370 6.89 -15.78 6.97
C MET A 370 8.27 -15.70 6.35
N LYS A 371 8.55 -14.59 5.66
CA LYS A 371 9.88 -14.29 5.15
C LYS A 371 10.70 -13.57 6.22
N ASP A 372 12.01 -13.64 6.06
CA ASP A 372 12.95 -12.88 6.87
C ASP A 372 12.76 -11.38 6.70
N THR A 373 12.89 -10.64 7.80
CA THR A 373 12.57 -9.21 7.82
C THR A 373 13.53 -8.38 8.66
N VAL A 374 13.89 -7.22 8.13
CA VAL A 374 14.54 -6.15 8.90
C VAL A 374 13.57 -4.98 8.95
N SER A 375 13.18 -4.54 10.15
CA SER A 375 12.23 -3.44 10.31
C SER A 375 12.78 -2.29 11.12
N VAL A 376 12.31 -1.08 10.82
CA VAL A 376 12.60 0.15 11.53
C VAL A 376 11.27 0.78 11.92
N HIS A 377 10.96 0.80 13.21
CA HIS A 377 9.76 1.42 13.78
C HIS A 377 10.11 2.80 14.35
N LYS A 378 9.32 3.81 13.98
CA LYS A 378 9.45 5.17 14.49
C LYS A 378 8.39 5.44 15.55
N THR A 379 8.80 5.93 16.71
CA THR A 379 7.86 6.40 17.74
C THR A 379 8.36 7.68 18.41
N VAL A 380 7.43 8.48 18.95
CA VAL A 380 7.69 9.70 19.69
C VAL A 380 6.94 9.65 21.01
N LYS A 381 7.64 9.94 22.11
CA LYS A 381 7.03 9.99 23.43
C LYS A 381 5.92 11.05 23.49
N THR A 382 4.85 10.69 24.18
CA THR A 382 3.74 11.61 24.48
C THR A 382 4.04 12.59 25.62
N THR A 383 5.23 12.52 26.20
CA THR A 383 5.74 13.48 27.19
C THR A 383 7.07 14.07 26.76
N ASP A 384 7.36 15.29 27.20
CA ASP A 384 8.67 15.89 27.05
C ASP A 384 9.71 15.33 28.04
N SER A 385 10.93 15.86 27.95
CA SER A 385 12.09 15.48 28.77
C SER A 385 11.96 15.74 30.27
N LYS A 386 10.90 16.43 30.73
CA LYS A 386 10.55 16.58 32.16
C LYS A 386 9.39 15.68 32.58
N GLY A 387 8.88 14.85 31.68
CA GLY A 387 7.73 13.98 31.91
C GLY A 387 6.39 14.72 31.88
N ILE A 388 6.33 15.90 31.26
CA ILE A 388 5.08 16.64 31.09
C ILE A 388 4.41 16.16 29.80
N LYS A 389 3.11 15.86 29.86
CA LYS A 389 2.34 15.43 28.68
C LYS A 389 2.35 16.53 27.61
N LEU A 390 2.62 16.14 26.37
CA LEU A 390 2.53 17.01 25.20
C LEU A 390 1.06 17.29 24.87
N ASP A 391 0.77 18.51 24.42
CA ASP A 391 -0.57 18.89 23.96
C ASP A 391 -0.94 18.11 22.69
N ASP A 392 -2.23 17.78 22.54
CA ASP A 392 -2.72 17.00 21.40
C ASP A 392 -2.43 17.70 20.05
N SER A 393 -2.40 19.04 20.03
CA SER A 393 -2.02 19.82 18.84
C SER A 393 -0.54 19.69 18.48
N ILE A 394 0.34 19.45 19.45
CA ILE A 394 1.77 19.19 19.19
C ILE A 394 1.93 17.76 18.67
N LEU A 395 1.23 16.79 19.25
CA LEU A 395 1.23 15.40 18.77
C LEU A 395 0.72 15.33 17.32
N ALA A 396 -0.35 16.06 16.99
CA ALA A 396 -0.86 16.14 15.62
C ALA A 396 0.17 16.69 14.62
N GLN A 397 0.96 17.71 15.02
CA GLN A 397 2.06 18.23 14.19
C GLN A 397 3.17 17.19 14.00
N ILE A 398 3.57 16.52 15.07
CA ILE A 398 4.61 15.48 15.03
C ILE A 398 4.20 14.31 14.12
N SER A 399 2.92 13.95 14.09
CA SER A 399 2.41 12.89 13.21
C SER A 399 2.48 13.24 11.73
N GLN A 400 2.63 14.51 11.36
CA GLN A 400 2.83 14.95 9.97
C GLN A 400 4.30 15.10 9.58
N ARG A 401 5.22 15.06 10.56
CA ARG A 401 6.64 15.25 10.34
C ARG A 401 7.31 13.96 9.89
N ASP A 402 8.15 14.07 8.87
CA ASP A 402 9.05 12.99 8.45
C ASP A 402 10.33 12.95 9.30
N PHE A 403 10.68 11.74 9.72
CA PHE A 403 11.96 11.40 10.34
C PHE A 403 12.77 10.57 9.36
N TYR A 404 14.01 10.98 9.13
CA TYR A 404 14.83 10.38 8.09
C TYR A 404 15.82 9.36 8.65
N PHE A 405 15.89 8.21 7.98
CA PHE A 405 16.68 7.06 8.36
C PHE A 405 17.58 6.60 7.22
N THR A 406 18.67 5.90 7.57
CA THR A 406 19.48 5.14 6.60
C THR A 406 19.78 3.77 7.19
N LEU A 407 19.37 2.72 6.48
CA LEU A 407 19.68 1.33 6.83
C LEU A 407 20.95 0.90 6.11
N TYR A 408 21.85 0.25 6.83
CA TYR A 408 23.08 -0.31 6.31
C TYR A 408 23.12 -1.82 6.54
N ARG A 409 23.76 -2.53 5.61
CA ARG A 409 24.04 -3.97 5.68
C ARG A 409 25.54 -4.18 5.45
N ASP A 410 26.22 -4.72 6.45
CA ASP A 410 27.69 -4.90 6.47
C ASP A 410 28.48 -3.60 6.16
N GLY A 411 27.92 -2.45 6.53
CA GLY A 411 28.55 -1.13 6.33
C GLY A 411 28.21 -0.44 4.99
N GLU A 412 27.53 -1.11 4.08
CA GLU A 412 27.01 -0.51 2.84
C GLU A 412 25.56 -0.06 3.05
N ALA A 413 25.20 1.11 2.51
CA ALA A 413 23.83 1.59 2.57
C ALA A 413 22.92 0.68 1.74
N VAL A 414 21.73 0.38 2.25
CA VAL A 414 20.72 -0.40 1.56
C VAL A 414 20.00 0.56 0.60
N SER A 415 20.61 0.83 -0.55
CA SER A 415 20.11 1.75 -1.60
C SER A 415 19.20 1.04 -2.61
N ASP A 416 18.31 1.80 -3.24
CA ASP A 416 17.36 1.32 -4.27
C ASP A 416 16.60 0.04 -3.86
N ALA A 417 16.42 -0.15 -2.56
CA ALA A 417 15.79 -1.33 -1.98
C ALA A 417 14.34 -1.04 -1.65
N THR A 418 13.48 -1.99 -1.97
CA THR A 418 12.06 -1.88 -1.63
C THR A 418 11.82 -2.19 -0.15
N TYR A 419 10.90 -1.47 0.45
CA TYR A 419 10.40 -1.71 1.78
C TYR A 419 8.91 -1.44 1.85
N ASN A 420 8.23 -2.18 2.72
CA ASN A 420 6.81 -2.00 2.95
C ASN A 420 6.60 -1.07 4.15
N LEU A 421 5.81 -0.03 3.93
CA LEU A 421 5.45 0.96 4.92
C LEU A 421 4.19 0.50 5.66
N TYR A 422 4.26 0.51 6.98
CA TYR A 422 3.15 0.24 7.86
C TYR A 422 2.81 1.45 8.70
N ASP A 423 1.53 1.64 9.00
CA ASP A 423 1.05 2.70 9.89
C ASP A 423 1.19 2.32 11.38
N ILE A 424 0.68 3.20 12.25
CA ILE A 424 0.68 3.03 13.71
C ILE A 424 -0.12 1.80 14.19
N ASN A 425 -1.05 1.31 13.38
CA ASN A 425 -1.84 0.11 13.64
C ASN A 425 -1.21 -1.14 13.02
N ASN A 426 0.03 -1.01 12.54
CA ASN A 426 0.75 -2.04 11.82
C ASN A 426 -0.06 -2.54 10.59
N GLN A 427 -0.82 -1.66 9.95
CA GLN A 427 -1.50 -1.92 8.68
C GLN A 427 -0.60 -1.50 7.53
N TYR A 428 -0.62 -2.28 6.44
CA TYR A 428 0.14 -1.95 5.23
C TYR A 428 -0.42 -0.65 4.63
N VAL A 429 0.48 0.27 4.29
CA VAL A 429 0.19 1.55 3.64
C VAL A 429 0.58 1.46 2.17
N ASP A 430 1.87 1.25 1.90
CA ASP A 430 2.42 1.23 0.55
C ASP A 430 3.78 0.50 0.48
N THR A 431 4.27 0.23 -0.73
CA THR A 431 5.63 -0.23 -0.99
C THR A 431 6.43 0.93 -1.55
N ARG A 432 7.51 1.29 -0.86
CA ARG A 432 8.41 2.39 -1.22
C ARG A 432 9.81 1.87 -1.52
N MET A 433 10.64 2.74 -2.09
CA MET A 433 12.04 2.46 -2.34
C MET A 433 12.92 3.42 -1.54
N THR A 434 14.01 2.91 -0.96
CA THR A 434 15.06 3.77 -0.39
C THR A 434 15.73 4.57 -1.50
N GLY A 435 16.19 5.78 -1.19
CA GLY A 435 16.99 6.56 -2.13
C GLY A 435 18.30 5.89 -2.55
N THR A 436 18.98 6.48 -3.52
CA THR A 436 20.29 6.03 -4.02
C THR A 436 21.38 6.08 -2.94
N ASP A 437 21.19 6.87 -1.88
CA ASP A 437 22.03 6.95 -0.69
C ASP A 437 21.53 6.04 0.47
N GLY A 438 20.51 5.23 0.23
CA GLY A 438 19.86 4.36 1.22
C GLY A 438 18.95 5.10 2.22
N ARG A 439 18.69 6.38 2.00
CA ARG A 439 17.82 7.18 2.88
C ARG A 439 16.34 6.88 2.64
N PHE A 440 15.55 6.88 3.71
CA PHE A 440 14.09 6.77 3.66
C PHE A 440 13.46 7.57 4.82
N ALA A 441 12.16 7.84 4.73
CA ALA A 441 11.43 8.62 5.72
C ALA A 441 10.32 7.78 6.39
N LEU A 442 10.10 8.04 7.69
CA LEU A 442 9.01 7.51 8.49
C LEU A 442 8.37 8.62 9.32
N LYS A 443 7.04 8.67 9.35
CA LYS A 443 6.27 9.49 10.30
C LYS A 443 6.16 8.79 11.65
N ASN A 444 5.76 9.53 12.67
CA ASN A 444 5.51 8.97 14.00
C ASN A 444 4.50 7.82 13.95
N GLY A 445 4.85 6.67 14.53
CA GLY A 445 4.06 5.44 14.54
C GLY A 445 4.29 4.53 13.33
N GLN A 446 4.96 5.00 12.28
CA GLN A 446 5.17 4.18 11.08
C GLN A 446 6.31 3.17 11.24
N THR A 447 6.26 2.11 10.43
CA THR A 447 7.30 1.08 10.36
C THR A 447 7.72 0.83 8.91
N ALA A 448 9.00 0.93 8.60
CA ALA A 448 9.57 0.41 7.36
C ALA A 448 9.94 -1.06 7.57
N LYS A 449 9.53 -1.94 6.64
CA LYS A 449 9.82 -3.37 6.70
C LYS A 449 10.48 -3.85 5.40
N PHE A 450 11.76 -4.15 5.49
CA PHE A 450 12.58 -4.72 4.42
C PHE A 450 12.44 -6.24 4.47
N ILE A 451 12.11 -6.85 3.33
CA ILE A 451 11.79 -8.28 3.25
C ILE A 451 12.85 -8.99 2.43
N GLY A 452 13.25 -10.18 2.86
CA GLY A 452 14.17 -11.04 2.13
C GLY A 452 15.15 -11.76 3.05
N THR A 453 15.78 -12.81 2.52
CA THR A 453 16.63 -13.75 3.27
C THR A 453 17.73 -13.04 4.06
N MET A 454 17.74 -13.26 5.37
CA MET A 454 18.92 -13.06 6.21
C MET A 454 19.96 -14.11 5.84
N ASP A 455 21.23 -13.71 5.78
CA ASP A 455 22.31 -14.60 5.37
C ASP A 455 22.43 -15.79 6.35
N GLU A 456 22.48 -17.01 5.79
CA GLU A 456 22.61 -18.27 6.51
C GLU A 456 24.07 -18.53 6.97
N ASP A 457 25.05 -17.79 6.45
CA ASP A 457 26.49 -17.97 6.71
C ASP A 457 26.96 -17.22 7.98
N ASP A 458 28.01 -16.39 7.93
CA ASP A 458 28.63 -15.74 9.12
C ASP A 458 27.75 -14.67 9.79
N GLY A 459 26.49 -14.51 9.34
CA GLY A 459 25.53 -13.49 9.75
C GLY A 459 25.80 -12.11 9.11
N LYS A 460 24.76 -11.29 8.99
CA LYS A 460 24.85 -9.90 8.50
C LYS A 460 24.72 -8.92 9.63
N THR A 461 25.52 -7.84 9.57
CA THR A 461 25.39 -6.71 10.49
C THR A 461 24.45 -5.68 9.90
N TYR A 462 23.29 -5.51 10.53
CA TYR A 462 22.34 -4.46 10.22
C TYR A 462 22.60 -3.28 11.14
N TYR A 463 22.77 -2.11 10.55
CA TYR A 463 23.07 -0.86 11.24
C TYR A 463 22.09 0.21 10.78
N ILE A 464 21.46 0.92 11.71
CA ILE A 464 20.46 1.95 11.42
C ILE A 464 20.84 3.26 12.08
N THR A 465 20.69 4.36 11.33
CA THR A 465 20.89 5.73 11.81
C THR A 465 19.65 6.56 11.60
N GLU A 466 19.34 7.45 12.53
CA GLU A 466 18.39 8.55 12.32
C GLU A 466 19.18 9.85 12.06
N ALA A 467 18.72 10.67 11.11
CA ALA A 467 19.28 12.00 10.87
C ALA A 467 19.02 12.94 12.06
N ASP A 468 19.83 14.00 12.20
CA ASP A 468 19.62 15.02 13.23
C ASP A 468 18.26 15.71 13.04
N ASN A 469 17.44 15.69 14.10
CA ASN A 469 16.10 16.24 14.11
C ASN A 469 16.05 17.72 14.55
N GLY A 470 17.17 18.30 14.95
CA GLY A 470 17.25 19.69 15.39
C GLY A 470 17.14 19.87 16.91
N ALA A 471 17.11 21.12 17.35
CA ALA A 471 17.38 21.52 18.74
C ALA A 471 16.21 21.28 19.72
N SER A 472 15.04 20.84 19.26
CA SER A 472 13.89 20.50 20.10
C SER A 472 13.81 19.02 20.45
N TRP A 473 14.79 18.23 20.02
CA TRP A 473 14.82 16.79 20.24
C TRP A 473 16.01 16.41 21.11
N ILE A 474 15.79 15.43 21.98
CA ILE A 474 16.89 14.73 22.65
C ILE A 474 17.36 13.63 21.70
N VAL A 475 18.65 13.26 21.82
CA VAL A 475 19.20 12.06 21.17
C VAL A 475 18.24 10.88 21.39
N PRO A 476 17.83 10.18 20.31
CA PRO A 476 16.82 9.14 20.40
C PRO A 476 17.28 7.99 21.30
N LYS A 477 16.30 7.27 21.84
CA LYS A 477 16.53 5.99 22.49
C LYS A 477 16.25 4.88 21.48
N TRP A 478 17.21 3.97 21.38
CA TRP A 478 17.08 2.79 20.54
C TRP A 478 16.76 1.58 21.39
N SER A 479 15.82 0.78 20.89
CA SER A 479 15.62 -0.59 21.33
C SER A 479 15.60 -1.52 20.12
N TYR A 480 15.70 -2.82 20.39
CA TYR A 480 15.70 -3.83 19.34
C TYR A 480 14.98 -5.08 19.81
N GLN A 481 14.41 -5.81 18.85
CA GLN A 481 13.99 -7.19 19.00
C GLN A 481 14.64 -8.00 17.89
N ALA A 482 15.26 -9.11 18.25
CA ALA A 482 15.87 -10.00 17.27
C ALA A 482 15.48 -11.43 17.58
N GLU A 483 14.97 -12.13 16.57
CA GLU A 483 14.68 -13.55 16.60
C GLU A 483 15.31 -14.13 15.34
N ALA A 484 16.54 -14.62 15.46
CA ALA A 484 17.27 -15.24 14.37
C ALA A 484 17.69 -16.66 14.78
N ALA A 485 17.28 -17.67 14.02
CA ALA A 485 17.45 -19.08 14.33
C ALA A 485 18.92 -19.49 14.43
N GLY A 486 19.77 -18.92 13.56
CA GLY A 486 21.22 -19.07 13.62
C GLY A 486 21.89 -18.28 14.75
N GLY A 487 21.11 -17.51 15.51
CA GLY A 487 21.56 -16.65 16.60
C GLY A 487 21.79 -15.20 16.19
N PHE A 488 21.83 -14.31 17.18
CA PHE A 488 22.13 -12.90 17.00
C PHE A 488 23.07 -12.39 18.09
N HIS A 489 23.79 -11.31 17.80
CA HIS A 489 24.52 -10.55 18.79
C HIS A 489 24.37 -9.05 18.52
N VAL A 490 24.24 -8.29 19.60
CA VAL A 490 24.16 -6.84 19.53
C VAL A 490 25.58 -6.28 19.45
N VAL A 491 25.76 -5.30 18.57
CA VAL A 491 26.93 -4.44 18.56
C VAL A 491 26.45 -3.12 19.17
N ASP A 492 27.08 -2.69 20.28
CA ASP A 492 26.63 -1.54 21.09
C ASP A 492 26.26 -0.32 20.21
N SER A 493 25.27 0.46 20.66
CA SER A 493 24.95 1.77 20.09
C SER A 493 26.22 2.61 19.97
N ASP A 494 26.32 3.45 18.93
CA ASP A 494 27.45 4.37 18.86
C ASP A 494 27.55 5.22 20.15
N SER A 495 28.73 5.75 20.43
CA SER A 495 28.95 6.55 21.65
C SER A 495 28.10 7.83 21.70
N ALA A 496 27.50 8.23 20.59
CA ALA A 496 26.64 9.40 20.47
C ALA A 496 25.14 9.08 20.70
N GLY A 497 24.76 7.80 20.72
CA GLY A 497 23.38 7.33 20.83
C GLY A 497 22.55 7.50 19.55
N THR A 498 23.17 7.79 18.41
CA THR A 498 22.47 8.12 17.15
C THR A 498 22.14 6.89 16.29
N SER A 499 22.53 5.70 16.74
CA SER A 499 22.40 4.49 15.94
C SER A 499 22.32 3.21 16.76
N MET A 500 21.88 2.15 16.10
CA MET A 500 21.78 0.80 16.65
C MET A 500 22.29 -0.24 15.65
N SER A 501 22.95 -1.28 16.15
CA SER A 501 23.49 -2.37 15.32
C SER A 501 23.10 -3.74 15.88
N VAL A 502 22.66 -4.63 15.00
CA VAL A 502 22.41 -6.04 15.32
C VAL A 502 23.03 -6.91 14.23
N THR A 503 23.85 -7.87 14.64
CA THR A 503 24.31 -8.92 13.74
C THR A 503 23.43 -10.15 13.92
N ALA A 504 22.79 -10.60 12.86
CA ALA A 504 21.86 -11.73 12.86
C ALA A 504 22.24 -12.76 11.80
N LYS A 505 22.10 -14.04 12.14
CA LYS A 505 22.33 -15.18 11.25
C LYS A 505 21.02 -15.94 11.06
N GLY A 506 20.54 -16.02 9.82
CA GLY A 506 19.28 -16.68 9.49
C GLY A 506 19.40 -18.20 9.33
N GLU A 507 18.25 -18.88 9.16
CA GLU A 507 18.13 -20.26 8.70
C GLU A 507 17.01 -20.41 7.66
N ALA A 508 17.27 -21.18 6.58
CA ALA A 508 16.39 -21.32 5.41
C ALA A 508 14.89 -21.61 5.68
N ASP A 509 14.57 -22.31 6.78
CA ASP A 509 13.23 -22.80 7.11
C ASP A 509 12.59 -22.05 8.29
N LYS A 510 13.15 -20.89 8.68
CA LYS A 510 12.68 -20.07 9.78
C LYS A 510 12.45 -18.66 9.29
N ALA A 511 11.41 -18.03 9.84
CA ALA A 511 11.20 -16.61 9.67
C ALA A 511 12.03 -15.89 10.73
N ASP A 512 13.12 -15.29 10.28
CA ASP A 512 14.05 -14.55 11.11
C ASP A 512 13.77 -13.06 11.03
N GLN A 513 13.88 -12.37 12.16
CA GLN A 513 13.54 -10.95 12.25
C GLN A 513 14.52 -10.17 13.09
N VAL A 514 14.78 -8.95 12.62
CA VAL A 514 15.48 -7.89 13.36
C VAL A 514 14.63 -6.65 13.25
N SER A 515 14.08 -6.19 14.36
CA SER A 515 13.31 -4.95 14.44
C SER A 515 14.07 -3.94 15.31
N PHE A 516 14.24 -2.74 14.78
CA PHE A 516 14.77 -1.59 15.48
C PHE A 516 13.62 -0.63 15.81
N THR A 517 13.57 -0.14 17.05
CA THR A 517 12.66 0.94 17.43
C THR A 517 13.47 2.19 17.77
N CYS A 518 13.17 3.28 17.08
CA CYS A 518 13.70 4.62 17.36
C CYS A 518 12.64 5.43 18.12
N GLU A 519 12.87 5.66 19.41
CA GLU A 519 12.01 6.48 20.26
C GLU A 519 12.60 7.86 20.46
N ASN A 520 11.94 8.90 19.94
CA ASN A 520 12.35 10.28 20.13
C ASN A 520 11.59 10.92 21.29
N GLU A 521 12.29 11.77 22.01
CA GLU A 521 11.76 12.50 23.16
C GLU A 521 11.97 13.99 22.91
N MET A 522 10.88 14.76 22.97
CA MET A 522 10.98 16.22 22.84
C MET A 522 11.69 16.80 24.05
N LEU A 523 12.64 17.70 23.80
CA LEU A 523 13.25 18.52 24.83
C LEU A 523 12.21 19.49 25.39
N HIS A 524 12.03 19.50 26.72
CA HIS A 524 11.13 20.44 27.37
C HIS A 524 11.51 21.90 27.07
N LYS A 525 10.54 22.70 26.62
CA LYS A 525 10.69 24.12 26.33
C LYS A 525 9.87 24.95 27.32
N GLU A 526 10.53 25.90 27.98
CA GLU A 526 9.89 26.85 28.90
C GLU A 526 9.24 28.04 28.17
N THR A 527 9.68 28.29 26.94
CA THR A 527 9.24 29.39 26.07
C THR A 527 8.80 28.82 24.73
N ALA A 528 8.07 29.60 23.94
CA ALA A 528 7.71 29.19 22.61
C ALA A 528 8.96 28.89 21.75
N SER A 529 8.85 27.89 20.89
CA SER A 529 9.91 27.48 19.97
C SER A 529 9.32 27.06 18.64
N PHE A 530 10.08 27.28 17.58
CA PHE A 530 9.68 26.97 16.21
C PHE A 530 10.80 26.26 15.46
N GLU A 531 10.45 25.18 14.76
CA GLU A 531 11.34 24.44 13.87
C GLU A 531 10.67 24.29 12.51
N ALA A 532 11.24 24.98 11.52
CA ALA A 532 10.81 24.88 10.13
C ALA A 532 11.50 23.68 9.44
N ASN A 533 10.79 22.97 8.58
CA ASN A 533 11.33 21.84 7.80
C ASN A 533 11.12 22.09 6.30
N ASP A 534 12.02 21.53 5.51
CA ASP A 534 11.91 21.64 4.06
C ASP A 534 10.72 20.81 3.54
N ASP A 535 9.98 21.38 2.58
CA ASP A 535 8.84 20.78 1.89
C ASP A 535 9.24 20.33 0.49
N TYR A 536 8.61 19.26 0.00
CA TYR A 536 8.88 18.69 -1.31
C TYR A 536 7.55 18.51 -2.05
N ILE A 537 7.43 19.18 -3.19
CA ILE A 537 6.22 19.33 -3.97
C ILE A 537 6.53 18.92 -5.40
N VAL A 538 5.81 17.94 -5.94
CA VAL A 538 5.96 17.52 -7.34
C VAL A 538 4.77 18.06 -8.13
N LEU A 539 5.05 18.84 -9.16
CA LEU A 539 4.03 19.34 -10.08
C LEU A 539 4.05 18.48 -11.33
N ASP A 540 2.89 18.12 -11.85
CA ASP A 540 2.70 17.44 -13.12
C ASP A 540 1.86 18.25 -14.12
N TYR A 541 1.24 19.35 -13.66
CA TYR A 541 0.52 20.29 -14.53
C TYR A 541 1.08 21.72 -14.48
N GLY A 542 0.77 22.49 -15.52
CA GLY A 542 1.07 23.92 -15.62
C GLY A 542 0.15 24.83 -14.79
N LEU A 543 -0.81 24.25 -14.04
CA LEU A 543 -1.78 24.99 -13.25
C LEU A 543 -1.15 25.65 -12.01
N PRO A 544 -1.79 26.67 -11.41
CA PRO A 544 -1.42 27.16 -10.09
C PRO A 544 -1.53 26.07 -9.03
N VAL A 545 -0.71 26.16 -7.98
CA VAL A 545 -0.73 25.25 -6.83
C VAL A 545 -0.80 26.04 -5.52
N GLU A 546 -1.56 25.53 -4.56
CA GLU A 546 -1.65 26.07 -3.20
C GLU A 546 -0.85 25.17 -2.25
N ILE A 547 0.21 25.73 -1.66
CA ILE A 547 1.14 25.01 -0.80
C ILE A 547 1.02 25.55 0.63
N ASP A 548 0.75 24.66 1.58
CA ASP A 548 0.85 24.97 3.01
C ASP A 548 2.19 24.45 3.55
N PRO A 549 3.24 25.29 3.59
CA PRO A 549 4.58 24.86 4.02
C PRO A 549 4.65 24.61 5.53
N LEU A 550 3.59 24.94 6.29
CA LEU A 550 3.62 24.85 7.74
C LEU A 550 3.17 23.47 8.23
N VAL A 551 2.75 22.56 7.35
CA VAL A 551 2.16 21.27 7.75
C VAL A 551 3.17 20.41 8.50
N ASN A 552 4.39 20.28 7.98
CA ASN A 552 5.47 19.46 8.55
C ASN A 552 6.29 20.20 9.65
N ASP A 553 6.03 21.49 9.86
CA ASP A 553 6.71 22.32 10.85
C ASP A 553 6.32 21.98 12.29
N LEU A 554 7.14 22.38 13.26
CA LEU A 554 6.86 22.17 14.68
C LEU A 554 6.85 23.48 15.46
N ALA A 555 5.70 23.82 16.05
CA ALA A 555 5.53 24.92 16.97
C ALA A 555 5.13 24.43 18.36
N VAL A 556 5.88 24.86 19.37
CA VAL A 556 5.57 24.63 20.79
C VAL A 556 5.23 25.96 21.45
N GLY A 557 4.17 26.01 22.25
CA GLY A 557 3.79 27.21 23.02
C GLY A 557 3.14 28.34 22.21
N GLY A 558 2.59 28.04 21.02
CA GLY A 558 1.92 29.02 20.16
C GLY A 558 1.36 28.45 18.86
N SER A 559 0.82 29.32 18.00
CA SER A 559 0.33 28.95 16.66
C SER A 559 1.35 29.25 15.57
N LYS A 560 1.39 28.46 14.49
CA LYS A 560 2.25 28.73 13.32
C LYS A 560 1.74 29.94 12.53
N GLU A 561 2.65 30.71 11.94
CA GLU A 561 2.36 31.77 10.99
C GLU A 561 3.45 31.83 9.93
N LEU A 562 3.05 31.81 8.66
CA LEU A 562 3.92 32.15 7.53
C LEU A 562 4.14 33.67 7.52
N VAL A 563 5.40 34.10 7.58
CA VAL A 563 5.77 35.51 7.70
C VAL A 563 6.06 36.11 6.33
N GLU A 564 6.98 35.49 5.59
CA GLU A 564 7.42 35.97 4.28
C GLU A 564 7.96 34.83 3.42
N ILE A 565 8.01 35.08 2.12
CA ILE A 565 8.64 34.21 1.12
C ILE A 565 9.62 35.04 0.28
N ASP A 566 10.69 34.41 -0.18
CA ASP A 566 11.57 35.00 -1.19
C ASP A 566 11.09 34.65 -2.60
N SER A 567 10.21 35.49 -3.15
CA SER A 567 9.70 35.32 -4.51
C SER A 567 10.60 35.91 -5.60
N ASN A 568 11.68 36.61 -5.24
CA ASN A 568 12.53 37.30 -6.23
C ASN A 568 13.58 36.39 -6.88
N SER A 569 13.86 35.24 -6.27
CA SER A 569 14.88 34.28 -6.71
C SER A 569 14.34 33.18 -7.63
N LEU A 570 13.02 33.14 -7.86
CA LEU A 570 12.34 32.08 -8.60
C LEU A 570 12.68 32.08 -10.10
N LYS A 571 13.09 30.91 -10.60
CA LYS A 571 13.54 30.67 -11.97
C LYS A 571 12.44 30.19 -12.91
N TYR A 572 11.31 29.71 -12.44
CA TYR A 572 10.27 29.05 -13.25
C TYR A 572 8.86 29.59 -13.04
N GLY A 573 8.61 30.28 -11.93
CA GLY A 573 7.29 30.79 -11.59
C GLY A 573 7.30 32.07 -10.79
N THR A 574 6.12 32.43 -10.32
CA THR A 574 5.90 33.49 -9.33
C THR A 574 5.20 32.90 -8.12
N ALA A 575 5.49 33.46 -6.95
CA ALA A 575 4.84 33.05 -5.70
C ALA A 575 4.34 34.26 -4.93
N GLU A 576 3.20 34.09 -4.27
CA GLU A 576 2.65 35.06 -3.33
C GLU A 576 2.00 34.36 -2.13
N VAL A 577 1.90 35.07 -1.01
CA VAL A 577 1.18 34.58 0.17
C VAL A 577 -0.26 35.05 0.11
N LYS A 578 -1.21 34.11 0.13
CA LYS A 578 -2.65 34.36 0.31
C LYS A 578 -3.17 33.43 1.38
N ASP A 579 -4.00 33.97 2.27
CA ASP A 579 -4.66 33.20 3.34
C ASP A 579 -3.71 32.33 4.19
N GLY A 580 -2.45 32.77 4.35
CA GLY A 580 -1.42 32.06 5.12
C GLY A 580 -0.70 30.93 4.38
N LYS A 581 -1.01 30.73 3.09
CA LYS A 581 -0.43 29.71 2.21
C LYS A 581 0.32 30.35 1.04
N ILE A 582 1.17 29.56 0.41
CA ILE A 582 1.93 29.95 -0.77
C ILE A 582 1.13 29.57 -2.02
N HIS A 583 0.76 30.55 -2.82
CA HIS A 583 0.20 30.34 -4.15
C HIS A 583 1.35 30.44 -5.14
N TYR A 584 1.76 29.32 -5.73
CA TYR A 584 2.79 29.27 -6.74
C TYR A 584 2.16 29.10 -8.12
N THR A 585 2.64 29.88 -9.10
CA THR A 585 2.16 29.84 -10.47
C THR A 585 3.36 29.74 -11.41
N LEU A 586 3.42 28.64 -12.17
CA LEU A 586 4.41 28.48 -13.22
C LEU A 586 4.20 29.51 -14.33
N THR A 587 5.30 30.05 -14.86
CA THR A 587 5.27 31.05 -15.97
C THR A 587 6.09 30.61 -17.19
N LYS A 588 6.74 29.46 -17.06
CA LYS A 588 7.65 28.85 -18.02
C LYS A 588 7.82 27.39 -17.63
N GLN A 589 8.27 26.58 -18.59
CA GLN A 589 8.48 25.16 -18.39
C GLN A 589 9.41 24.89 -17.19
N LEU A 590 8.97 24.02 -16.28
CA LEU A 590 9.76 23.56 -15.13
C LEU A 590 10.75 22.50 -15.60
N THR A 591 12.03 22.87 -15.69
CA THR A 591 13.11 22.01 -16.25
C THR A 591 14.18 21.65 -15.21
N GLY A 592 14.04 22.16 -14.00
CA GLY A 592 14.90 21.92 -12.84
C GLY A 592 14.07 22.04 -11.57
N VAL A 593 14.67 21.77 -10.41
CA VAL A 593 13.98 21.97 -9.13
C VAL A 593 14.00 23.46 -8.79
N GLU A 594 12.83 24.05 -8.61
CA GLU A 594 12.70 25.40 -8.07
C GLU A 594 12.83 25.35 -6.55
N VAL A 595 13.58 26.30 -5.97
CA VAL A 595 13.75 26.39 -4.52
C VAL A 595 13.17 27.72 -4.04
N LEU A 596 12.09 27.66 -3.29
CA LEU A 596 11.45 28.81 -2.66
C LEU A 596 11.81 28.84 -1.17
N ASN A 597 12.50 29.89 -0.72
CA ASN A 597 12.79 30.05 0.71
C ASN A 597 11.60 30.75 1.39
N TYR A 598 11.20 30.26 2.55
CA TYR A 598 10.19 30.90 3.39
C TYR A 598 10.70 31.13 4.80
N THR A 599 10.16 32.18 5.43
CA THR A 599 10.32 32.44 6.87
C THR A 599 8.96 32.25 7.51
N ALA A 600 8.90 31.41 8.55
CA ALA A 600 7.72 31.22 9.36
C ALA A 600 8.05 31.41 10.84
N LYS A 601 7.02 31.56 11.67
CA LYS A 601 7.20 31.76 13.11
C LYS A 601 6.15 31.05 13.94
N VAL A 602 6.48 30.89 15.21
CA VAL A 602 5.50 30.66 16.26
C VAL A 602 4.99 32.00 16.81
N LYS A 603 3.68 32.21 16.78
CA LYS A 603 2.97 33.25 17.52
C LYS A 603 2.72 32.74 18.95
N SER A 604 3.52 33.22 19.90
CA SER A 604 3.41 32.72 21.28
C SER A 604 2.13 33.19 21.95
N THR A 605 1.56 32.38 22.84
CA THR A 605 0.31 32.73 23.54
C THR A 605 0.45 33.99 24.41
N ASN A 606 1.67 34.32 24.82
CA ASN A 606 1.99 35.50 25.62
C ASN A 606 2.38 36.72 24.78
N GLY A 607 2.60 36.55 23.46
CA GLY A 607 2.93 37.62 22.51
C GLY A 607 4.31 38.27 22.68
N VAL A 608 5.23 37.64 23.42
CA VAL A 608 6.57 38.18 23.75
C VAL A 608 7.72 37.29 23.24
N ASP A 609 7.44 36.01 22.97
CA ASP A 609 8.46 34.98 22.72
C ASP A 609 8.33 34.39 21.30
N ASP A 610 7.87 35.16 20.32
CA ASP A 610 7.80 34.72 18.93
C ASP A 610 9.22 34.35 18.44
N GLN A 611 9.34 33.18 17.80
CA GLN A 611 10.58 32.72 17.17
C GLN A 611 10.35 32.45 15.70
N GLU A 612 11.23 32.97 14.86
CA GLU A 612 11.27 32.74 13.42
C GLU A 612 12.27 31.65 13.07
N ALA A 613 11.93 30.83 12.08
CA ALA A 613 12.83 29.90 11.42
C ALA A 613 12.62 29.98 9.90
N GLN A 614 13.63 29.53 9.16
CA GLN A 614 13.62 29.50 7.71
C GLN A 614 13.73 28.06 7.23
N ALA A 615 13.02 27.75 6.16
CA ALA A 615 13.11 26.50 5.43
C ALA A 615 12.77 26.74 3.96
N LYS A 616 12.74 25.66 3.18
CA LYS A 616 12.57 25.71 1.73
C LYS A 616 11.39 24.86 1.28
N VAL A 617 10.74 25.29 0.21
CA VAL A 617 9.91 24.44 -0.62
C VAL A 617 10.68 24.10 -1.88
N TYR A 618 10.91 22.81 -2.12
CA TYR A 618 11.45 22.27 -3.37
C TYR A 618 10.28 21.90 -4.28
N ILE A 619 10.15 22.62 -5.40
CA ILE A 619 9.11 22.38 -6.40
C ILE A 619 9.76 21.64 -7.58
N ILE A 620 9.34 20.41 -7.77
CA ILE A 620 9.99 19.39 -8.59
C ILE A 620 9.07 19.11 -9.79
N PRO A 621 9.58 19.08 -11.04
CA PRO A 621 8.74 18.64 -12.15
C PRO A 621 8.51 17.14 -12.07
N ALA A 622 7.31 16.68 -12.38
CA ALA A 622 7.03 15.27 -12.54
C ALA A 622 7.78 14.67 -13.74
N THR A 623 7.80 13.35 -13.82
CA THR A 623 8.39 12.62 -14.95
C THR A 623 7.65 12.91 -16.27
N ASP A 624 6.41 13.40 -16.21
CA ASP A 624 5.64 13.89 -17.35
C ASP A 624 4.83 15.13 -16.95
N MET A 625 5.06 16.26 -17.63
CA MET A 625 4.40 17.55 -17.34
C MET A 625 3.38 17.90 -18.43
N TYR A 626 2.15 18.25 -18.09
CA TYR A 626 1.13 18.75 -19.00
C TYR A 626 0.92 20.27 -18.84
N TYR A 627 0.96 21.01 -19.95
CA TYR A 627 0.74 22.45 -19.97
C TYR A 627 -0.48 22.76 -20.85
N GLU A 628 -1.45 23.50 -20.32
CA GLU A 628 -2.56 24.04 -21.11
C GLU A 628 -2.05 24.91 -22.26
N GLU A 629 -2.84 25.00 -23.32
CA GLU A 629 -2.60 25.86 -24.47
C GLU A 629 -2.47 27.35 -24.11
N ASP A 630 -3.14 27.79 -23.05
CA ASP A 630 -3.15 29.17 -22.58
C ASP A 630 -1.99 29.50 -21.61
N PHE A 631 -1.22 28.49 -21.17
CA PHE A 631 -0.01 28.65 -20.36
C PHE A 631 1.06 29.53 -21.03
N GLY A 632 1.02 29.63 -22.37
CA GLY A 632 1.98 30.42 -23.15
C GLY A 632 3.19 29.64 -23.66
N MET A 633 3.14 28.31 -23.65
CA MET A 633 4.16 27.46 -24.33
C MET A 633 4.11 27.62 -25.86
N ALA A 634 2.91 27.84 -26.41
CA ALA A 634 2.67 27.89 -27.85
C ALA A 634 2.62 29.34 -28.37
N GLU A 635 3.23 29.55 -29.54
CA GLU A 635 3.14 30.78 -30.33
C GLU A 635 2.39 30.51 -31.64
N TYR A 636 1.62 31.50 -32.10
CA TYR A 636 0.73 31.38 -33.26
C TYR A 636 1.14 32.34 -34.40
N PRO A 637 2.27 32.11 -35.08
CA PRO A 637 2.85 33.06 -36.03
C PRO A 637 2.06 33.22 -37.34
N ASN A 638 1.09 32.34 -37.64
CA ASN A 638 0.28 32.43 -38.85
C ASN A 638 -1.09 31.76 -38.68
N GLY A 639 -2.13 32.38 -39.25
CA GLY A 639 -3.53 31.97 -39.07
C GLY A 639 -4.28 32.94 -38.15
N SER A 640 -5.62 32.87 -38.18
CA SER A 640 -6.48 33.63 -37.27
C SER A 640 -6.87 32.73 -36.12
N TRP A 641 -5.98 32.62 -35.13
CA TRP A 641 -6.19 31.82 -33.94
C TRP A 641 -7.05 32.57 -32.93
N GLU A 642 -7.99 31.87 -32.29
CA GLU A 642 -8.87 32.41 -31.27
C GLU A 642 -9.09 31.40 -30.14
N GLN A 643 -9.24 31.89 -28.91
CA GLN A 643 -9.58 31.07 -27.76
C GLN A 643 -11.03 30.58 -27.90
N GLU A 644 -11.26 29.29 -27.67
CA GLU A 644 -12.58 28.68 -27.61
C GLU A 644 -12.77 28.02 -26.23
N GLY A 645 -13.98 28.13 -25.67
CA GLY A 645 -14.22 27.72 -24.29
C GLY A 645 -13.89 28.82 -23.28
N THR A 646 -13.76 28.44 -22.02
CA THR A 646 -13.41 29.37 -20.92
C THR A 646 -12.49 28.61 -19.97
N PRO A 647 -11.21 29.01 -19.87
CA PRO A 647 -10.29 28.40 -18.92
C PRO A 647 -10.87 28.44 -17.51
N GLN A 648 -10.80 27.33 -16.79
CA GLN A 648 -11.21 27.26 -15.40
C GLN A 648 -10.08 27.77 -14.49
N GLU A 649 -10.45 28.41 -13.37
CA GLU A 649 -9.50 28.90 -12.36
C GLU A 649 -9.22 27.80 -11.32
N ASP A 650 -8.85 26.62 -11.81
CA ASP A 650 -8.55 25.46 -10.98
C ASP A 650 -7.09 25.47 -10.49
N TYR A 651 -6.86 24.73 -9.42
CA TYR A 651 -5.54 24.47 -8.86
C TYR A 651 -5.23 23.00 -9.06
N GLN A 652 -3.99 22.70 -9.42
CA GLN A 652 -3.50 21.33 -9.27
C GLN A 652 -3.38 21.01 -7.77
N GLU A 653 -3.44 19.73 -7.45
CA GLU A 653 -3.17 19.20 -6.13
C GLU A 653 -1.75 19.59 -5.68
N PRO A 654 -1.49 19.63 -4.36
CA PRO A 654 -0.19 20.10 -3.88
C PRO A 654 0.98 19.20 -4.27
N GLY A 655 0.75 17.91 -4.59
CA GLY A 655 1.80 16.96 -4.96
C GLY A 655 2.84 16.77 -3.85
N VAL A 656 2.39 16.63 -2.60
CA VAL A 656 3.27 16.42 -1.44
C VAL A 656 3.92 15.05 -1.54
N VAL A 657 5.25 15.04 -1.65
CA VAL A 657 6.02 13.79 -1.79
C VAL A 657 5.72 12.81 -0.65
N GLY A 658 5.34 11.59 -1.02
CA GLY A 658 4.98 10.50 -0.13
C GLY A 658 3.63 10.63 0.55
N ASP A 659 2.75 11.53 0.09
CA ASP A 659 1.34 11.47 0.42
C ASP A 659 0.64 10.41 -0.43
N ALA A 660 0.03 9.42 0.22
CA ALA A 660 -0.73 8.38 -0.47
C ALA A 660 -2.11 8.86 -0.95
N GLY A 661 -2.51 10.08 -0.57
CA GLY A 661 -3.74 10.73 -1.03
C GLY A 661 -3.61 11.45 -2.36
N ASP A 662 -2.38 11.72 -2.82
CA ASP A 662 -2.12 12.40 -4.09
C ASP A 662 -2.30 11.46 -5.29
N SER A 663 -2.60 12.06 -6.44
CA SER A 663 -2.78 11.36 -7.70
C SER A 663 -1.42 10.90 -8.25
N PRO A 664 -1.37 9.80 -9.04
CA PRO A 664 -0.16 9.43 -9.77
C PRO A 664 0.30 10.53 -10.73
N TYR A 665 1.60 10.63 -11.00
CA TYR A 665 2.10 11.69 -11.89
C TYR A 665 1.49 11.61 -13.30
N GLY A 666 1.03 12.75 -13.79
CA GLY A 666 0.30 12.91 -15.03
C GLY A 666 -1.21 12.67 -14.88
N SER A 667 -1.72 12.80 -13.65
CA SER A 667 -3.13 12.79 -13.29
C SER A 667 -3.35 13.82 -12.20
N ASP A 668 -4.45 14.55 -12.28
CA ASP A 668 -4.81 15.48 -11.23
C ASP A 668 -6.33 15.60 -11.14
N VAL A 669 -6.82 15.81 -9.92
CA VAL A 669 -8.24 15.93 -9.61
C VAL A 669 -8.96 17.02 -10.40
N ALA A 670 -8.26 18.08 -10.82
CA ALA A 670 -8.78 19.13 -11.69
C ALA A 670 -9.28 18.56 -13.04
N TYR A 671 -8.63 17.52 -13.56
CA TYR A 671 -8.93 16.96 -14.88
C TYR A 671 -9.82 15.71 -14.85
N LEU A 672 -9.98 15.07 -13.67
CA LEU A 672 -10.73 13.81 -13.54
C LEU A 672 -12.24 13.93 -13.87
N SER A 673 -12.76 15.14 -14.06
CA SER A 673 -14.16 15.40 -14.41
C SER A 673 -14.37 16.17 -15.72
N ASP A 674 -13.30 16.48 -16.44
CA ASP A 674 -13.39 17.20 -17.71
C ASP A 674 -14.06 16.33 -18.77
N SER A 675 -15.19 16.75 -19.32
CA SER A 675 -15.89 15.99 -20.36
C SER A 675 -15.58 16.45 -21.80
N GLU A 676 -14.85 17.56 -21.93
CA GLU A 676 -14.48 18.18 -23.20
C GLU A 676 -12.98 18.58 -23.19
N ASP A 677 -12.63 19.81 -23.58
CA ASP A 677 -11.25 20.33 -23.55
C ASP A 677 -10.67 20.32 -22.12
N SER A 678 -9.36 20.13 -22.00
CA SER A 678 -8.69 20.15 -20.70
C SER A 678 -8.85 21.51 -20.05
N ASN A 679 -9.22 21.52 -18.77
CA ASN A 679 -9.46 22.74 -18.00
C ASN A 679 -10.45 23.74 -18.68
N GLY A 680 -11.32 23.25 -19.57
CA GLY A 680 -12.43 23.99 -20.15
C GLY A 680 -12.14 24.85 -21.39
N SER A 681 -10.93 24.85 -21.96
CA SER A 681 -10.65 25.63 -23.17
C SER A 681 -9.61 25.05 -24.14
N SER A 682 -9.62 25.57 -25.37
CA SER A 682 -8.61 25.29 -26.39
C SER A 682 -8.39 26.48 -27.32
N CYS A 683 -7.31 26.44 -28.11
CA CYS A 683 -6.98 27.47 -29.09
C CYS A 683 -7.31 27.01 -30.51
N TYR A 684 -8.31 27.65 -31.13
CA TYR A 684 -8.90 27.26 -32.41
C TYR A 684 -8.33 28.02 -33.60
N VAL A 685 -8.26 27.35 -34.76
CA VAL A 685 -8.07 27.98 -36.07
C VAL A 685 -8.83 27.25 -37.18
N SER A 686 -9.34 28.02 -38.16
CA SER A 686 -9.85 27.48 -39.43
C SER A 686 -8.93 27.80 -40.60
N THR A 687 -8.65 26.78 -41.41
CA THR A 687 -7.78 26.86 -42.59
C THR A 687 -8.51 27.00 -43.92
N GLU A 688 -9.82 27.27 -43.92
CA GLU A 688 -10.61 27.50 -45.14
C GLU A 688 -10.07 28.62 -46.04
N LYS A 689 -9.47 29.65 -45.41
CA LYS A 689 -8.97 30.86 -46.11
C LYS A 689 -7.45 30.87 -46.29
N GLY A 690 -6.73 29.87 -45.77
CA GLY A 690 -5.28 29.78 -45.82
C GLY A 690 -4.73 28.82 -44.77
N ALA A 691 -3.51 28.30 -44.99
CA ALA A 691 -2.84 27.48 -44.00
C ALA A 691 -2.54 28.28 -42.71
N ALA A 692 -2.55 27.60 -41.57
CA ALA A 692 -2.21 28.15 -40.26
C ALA A 692 -0.97 27.47 -39.69
N LYS A 693 -0.41 28.03 -38.62
CA LYS A 693 0.80 27.51 -37.98
C LYS A 693 0.86 27.89 -36.51
N PHE A 694 1.27 26.94 -35.69
CA PHE A 694 1.74 27.19 -34.32
C PHE A 694 3.14 26.60 -34.12
N THR A 695 3.86 27.12 -33.14
CA THR A 695 5.20 26.68 -32.76
C THR A 695 5.33 26.64 -31.25
N TYR A 696 6.09 25.70 -30.70
CA TYR A 696 6.45 25.70 -29.29
C TYR A 696 7.87 25.17 -29.11
N THR A 697 8.45 25.45 -27.95
CA THR A 697 9.78 24.94 -27.57
C THR A 697 9.67 24.23 -26.25
N PHE A 698 10.31 23.07 -26.13
CA PHE A 698 10.36 22.31 -24.89
C PHE A 698 11.79 21.80 -24.64
N THR A 699 12.10 21.52 -23.38
CA THR A 699 13.33 20.81 -22.97
C THR A 699 12.94 19.52 -22.25
N GLY A 700 13.47 18.38 -22.69
CA GLY A 700 13.12 17.07 -22.14
C GLY A 700 13.54 15.94 -23.07
N LYS A 701 12.95 14.76 -22.87
CA LYS A 701 13.17 13.55 -23.71
C LYS A 701 11.96 13.22 -24.60
N GLY A 702 10.89 14.00 -24.56
CA GLY A 702 9.78 13.83 -25.49
C GLY A 702 8.71 14.89 -25.37
N THR A 703 7.78 14.89 -26.32
CA THR A 703 6.60 15.76 -26.29
C THR A 703 5.40 15.10 -26.94
N SER A 704 4.21 15.45 -26.46
CA SER A 704 2.94 15.23 -27.13
C SER A 704 2.16 16.54 -27.18
N PHE A 705 1.31 16.72 -28.20
CA PHE A 705 0.30 17.79 -28.16
C PHE A 705 -1.09 17.24 -28.44
N PHE A 706 -2.03 17.82 -27.72
CA PHE A 706 -3.41 17.37 -27.61
C PHE A 706 -4.31 18.33 -28.40
N ALA A 707 -5.33 17.77 -29.03
CA ALA A 707 -6.20 18.51 -29.92
C ALA A 707 -7.59 17.87 -29.98
N ARG A 708 -8.56 18.63 -30.50
CA ARG A 708 -9.83 18.06 -30.94
C ARG A 708 -9.68 17.33 -32.27
N THR A 709 -10.39 16.22 -32.44
CA THR A 709 -10.50 15.53 -33.73
C THR A 709 -11.95 15.34 -34.15
N SER A 710 -12.26 15.62 -35.41
CA SER A 710 -13.60 15.50 -36.00
C SER A 710 -13.49 15.16 -37.49
N ASN A 711 -14.63 15.04 -38.16
CA ASN A 711 -14.64 14.84 -39.61
C ASN A 711 -14.21 16.09 -40.42
N ASN A 712 -14.07 17.25 -39.78
CA ASN A 712 -13.60 18.49 -40.38
C ASN A 712 -12.18 18.89 -39.92
N SER A 713 -11.42 17.98 -39.31
CA SER A 713 -10.06 18.30 -38.87
C SER A 713 -9.07 18.51 -40.04
N GLY A 714 -8.20 19.51 -39.87
CA GLY A 714 -7.16 19.91 -40.82
C GLY A 714 -5.90 19.03 -40.77
N TYR A 715 -5.22 18.89 -41.92
CA TYR A 715 -4.03 18.05 -42.04
C TYR A 715 -2.79 18.74 -41.46
N LEU A 716 -1.95 18.00 -40.74
CA LEU A 716 -0.76 18.54 -40.09
C LEU A 716 0.53 18.19 -40.82
N ARG A 717 1.46 19.14 -40.86
CA ARG A 717 2.89 18.93 -41.10
C ARG A 717 3.66 19.35 -39.85
N ILE A 718 4.44 18.43 -39.29
CA ILE A 718 5.22 18.64 -38.07
C ILE A 718 6.70 18.59 -38.42
N VAL A 719 7.47 19.56 -37.93
CA VAL A 719 8.93 19.59 -38.03
C VAL A 719 9.50 19.85 -36.64
N ILE A 720 10.41 18.99 -36.19
CA ILE A 720 11.15 19.20 -34.93
C ILE A 720 12.60 19.50 -35.26
N ARG A 721 13.14 20.52 -34.60
CA ARG A 721 14.54 20.91 -34.69
C ARG A 721 15.19 20.89 -33.33
N ASP A 722 16.46 20.47 -33.28
CA ASP A 722 17.26 20.59 -32.07
C ASP A 722 17.67 22.06 -31.80
N ALA A 723 18.32 22.29 -30.66
CA ALA A 723 18.84 23.61 -30.28
C ALA A 723 19.83 24.24 -31.29
N LYS A 724 20.41 23.44 -32.21
CA LYS A 724 21.30 23.92 -33.28
C LYS A 724 20.54 24.26 -34.56
N GLY A 725 19.21 24.10 -34.57
CA GLY A 725 18.35 24.31 -35.73
C GLY A 725 18.36 23.17 -36.73
N ARG A 726 18.94 22.01 -36.40
CA ARG A 726 18.97 20.83 -37.29
C ARG A 726 17.61 20.13 -37.23
N GLU A 727 17.04 19.83 -38.39
CA GLU A 727 15.80 19.03 -38.49
C GLU A 727 16.10 17.59 -38.06
N ILE A 728 15.44 17.14 -36.99
CA ILE A 728 15.56 15.79 -36.43
C ILE A 728 14.31 14.95 -36.66
N TYR A 729 13.18 15.62 -36.90
CA TYR A 729 11.93 14.96 -37.29
C TYR A 729 11.19 15.80 -38.32
N HIS A 730 10.58 15.12 -39.28
CA HIS A 730 9.67 15.70 -40.24
C HIS A 730 8.63 14.66 -40.60
N GLY A 731 7.37 14.98 -40.34
CA GLY A 731 6.26 14.08 -40.63
C GLY A 731 4.97 14.82 -40.91
N TYR A 732 3.98 14.04 -41.35
CA TYR A 732 2.64 14.53 -41.56
C TYR A 732 1.65 13.69 -40.76
N ARG A 733 0.55 14.30 -40.31
CA ARG A 733 -0.50 13.61 -39.52
C ARG A 733 -1.88 13.90 -40.09
N ASN A 734 -2.63 12.83 -40.31
CA ASN A 734 -4.07 12.88 -40.54
C ASN A 734 -4.76 12.92 -39.18
N THR A 735 -5.51 13.97 -38.90
CA THR A 735 -6.24 14.21 -37.64
C THR A 735 -7.74 14.05 -37.79
N ILE A 736 -8.23 13.64 -38.97
CA ILE A 736 -9.65 13.39 -39.19
C ILE A 736 -10.09 12.21 -38.35
N TYR A 737 -11.22 12.36 -37.67
CA TYR A 737 -12.00 11.28 -37.12
C TYR A 737 -13.20 10.98 -38.05
N GLN A 738 -13.26 9.78 -38.67
CA GLN A 738 -14.30 9.44 -39.65
C GLN A 738 -15.51 8.78 -38.95
N SER A 739 -16.44 9.61 -38.48
CA SER A 739 -17.72 9.15 -37.95
C SER A 739 -18.88 9.56 -38.86
N GLU A 740 -19.84 8.64 -39.07
CA GLU A 740 -21.10 8.92 -39.79
C GLU A 740 -21.91 10.04 -39.10
N ASN A 741 -21.79 10.16 -37.78
CA ASN A 741 -22.58 11.07 -36.95
C ASN A 741 -21.93 12.44 -36.72
N LYS A 742 -20.77 12.73 -37.35
CA LYS A 742 -20.02 13.99 -37.20
C LYS A 742 -19.67 14.35 -35.75
N ILE A 743 -19.12 13.38 -35.04
CA ILE A 743 -18.73 13.52 -33.63
C ILE A 743 -17.36 14.20 -33.52
N THR A 744 -17.16 15.01 -32.49
CA THR A 744 -15.88 15.57 -32.08
C THR A 744 -15.36 14.79 -30.88
N LEU A 745 -14.08 14.42 -30.89
CA LEU A 745 -13.36 13.86 -29.75
C LEU A 745 -12.43 14.93 -29.18
N TYR A 746 -12.29 14.93 -27.86
CA TYR A 746 -11.55 15.93 -27.10
C TYR A 746 -10.26 15.35 -26.51
N ASN A 747 -9.29 16.23 -26.23
CA ASN A 747 -7.98 15.90 -25.66
C ASN A 747 -7.29 14.71 -26.33
N ILE A 748 -7.23 14.72 -27.66
CA ILE A 748 -6.63 13.61 -28.43
C ILE A 748 -5.14 13.87 -28.65
N PRO A 749 -4.23 12.95 -28.26
CA PRO A 749 -2.81 13.06 -28.58
C PRO A 749 -2.61 12.83 -30.09
N VAL A 750 -2.70 13.91 -30.87
CA VAL A 750 -2.59 13.83 -32.34
C VAL A 750 -1.16 13.63 -32.82
N PHE A 751 -0.19 13.84 -31.94
CA PHE A 751 1.22 13.63 -32.19
C PHE A 751 1.99 13.39 -30.89
N THR A 752 2.88 12.41 -30.93
CA THR A 752 3.87 12.11 -29.89
C THR A 752 5.24 11.89 -30.53
N TRP A 753 6.27 12.43 -29.90
CA TRP A 753 7.66 12.20 -30.27
C TRP A 753 8.52 12.01 -29.02
N ASN A 754 9.27 10.91 -28.99
CA ASN A 754 10.17 10.55 -27.91
C ASN A 754 11.59 10.37 -28.44
N THR A 755 12.57 10.63 -27.59
CA THR A 755 14.00 10.47 -27.86
C THR A 755 14.71 10.02 -26.59
N SER A 756 15.82 9.29 -26.73
CA SER A 756 16.70 9.00 -25.60
C SER A 756 17.62 10.17 -25.25
N GLU A 757 17.79 11.14 -26.16
CA GLU A 757 18.64 12.31 -25.96
C GLU A 757 17.86 13.44 -25.26
N TYR A 758 18.25 13.76 -24.02
CA TYR A 758 17.76 14.97 -23.35
C TYR A 758 18.23 16.22 -24.09
N GLY A 759 17.33 17.17 -24.32
CA GLY A 759 17.70 18.45 -24.92
C GLY A 759 16.54 19.40 -25.14
N THR A 760 16.85 20.59 -25.66
CA THR A 760 15.86 21.59 -26.06
C THR A 760 15.53 21.44 -27.54
N TYR A 761 14.23 21.40 -27.84
CA TYR A 761 13.69 21.16 -29.17
C TYR A 761 12.64 22.21 -29.53
N ASN A 762 12.67 22.67 -30.77
CA ASN A 762 11.67 23.55 -31.34
C ASN A 762 10.74 22.75 -32.27
N VAL A 763 9.44 22.86 -32.02
CA VAL A 763 8.40 22.18 -32.79
C VAL A 763 7.66 23.20 -33.62
N GLU A 764 7.56 22.94 -34.93
CA GLU A 764 6.76 23.72 -35.87
C GLU A 764 5.64 22.85 -36.43
N VAL A 765 4.39 23.27 -36.25
CA VAL A 765 3.21 22.56 -36.74
C VAL A 765 2.44 23.44 -37.71
N SER A 766 2.42 23.05 -38.98
CA SER A 766 1.60 23.70 -40.01
C SER A 766 0.29 22.94 -40.18
N VAL A 767 -0.82 23.67 -40.17
CA VAL A 767 -2.19 23.14 -40.37
C VAL A 767 -2.69 23.57 -41.73
N ALA A 768 -3.27 22.66 -42.51
CA ALA A 768 -3.84 22.99 -43.81
C ALA A 768 -5.00 22.07 -44.22
N LYS A 769 -5.94 22.64 -44.99
CA LYS A 769 -6.91 21.89 -45.79
C LYS A 769 -6.25 21.26 -47.02
N ALA A 770 -5.68 20.07 -46.85
CA ALA A 770 -4.88 19.39 -47.88
C ALA A 770 -5.73 18.73 -48.99
N GLY A 771 -6.30 19.53 -49.90
CA GLY A 771 -7.22 19.04 -50.94
C GLY A 771 -8.61 18.72 -50.38
N ASN A 772 -9.44 18.00 -51.15
CA ASN A 772 -10.86 17.80 -50.78
C ASN A 772 -11.09 16.67 -49.75
N ARG A 773 -10.02 15.97 -49.34
CA ARG A 773 -10.11 14.83 -48.40
C ARG A 773 -10.06 15.25 -46.94
N PHE A 774 -9.44 16.38 -46.63
CA PHE A 774 -9.26 16.85 -45.26
C PHE A 774 -10.12 18.08 -44.99
N GLY A 775 -10.48 18.27 -43.73
CA GLY A 775 -11.21 19.44 -43.30
C GLY A 775 -10.28 20.63 -43.08
N SER A 776 -10.81 21.64 -42.41
CA SER A 776 -10.17 22.94 -42.23
C SER A 776 -9.79 23.26 -40.79
N ASP A 777 -10.37 22.58 -39.81
CA ASP A 777 -10.39 23.06 -38.43
C ASP A 777 -9.29 22.38 -37.58
N PHE A 778 -8.76 23.11 -36.61
CA PHE A 778 -7.82 22.59 -35.64
C PHE A 778 -7.94 23.34 -34.31
N TRP A 779 -7.80 22.60 -33.22
CA TRP A 779 -7.78 23.11 -31.85
C TRP A 779 -6.53 22.58 -31.18
N LEU A 780 -5.72 23.45 -30.58
CA LEU A 780 -4.67 23.05 -29.65
C LEU A 780 -5.26 23.07 -28.23
N ASP A 781 -5.22 21.94 -27.55
CA ASP A 781 -5.78 21.75 -26.20
C ASP A 781 -4.68 21.84 -25.15
N GLY A 782 -3.56 21.14 -25.36
CA GLY A 782 -2.41 21.25 -24.47
C GLY A 782 -1.16 20.58 -25.01
N ILE A 783 -0.07 20.72 -24.28
CA ILE A 783 1.26 20.18 -24.62
C ILE A 783 1.80 19.43 -23.41
N ARG A 784 2.15 18.16 -23.61
CA ARG A 784 2.85 17.36 -22.61
C ARG A 784 4.34 17.25 -22.94
N VAL A 785 5.19 17.33 -21.93
CA VAL A 785 6.64 17.15 -22.03
C VAL A 785 7.06 15.95 -21.16
N MET A 786 7.79 15.00 -21.76
CA MET A 786 8.28 13.81 -21.07
C MET A 786 9.69 14.07 -20.54
N GLN A 787 9.93 13.67 -19.30
CA GLN A 787 11.19 13.79 -18.55
C GLN A 787 11.83 15.18 -18.70
N PRO A 788 11.16 16.24 -18.20
CA PRO A 788 11.62 17.62 -18.37
C PRO A 788 12.82 17.99 -17.47
N LEU A 789 13.06 17.27 -16.37
CA LEU A 789 14.16 17.52 -15.43
C LEU A 789 15.54 17.38 -16.11
N ASP A 790 16.36 18.41 -15.98
CA ASP A 790 17.78 18.36 -16.32
C ASP A 790 18.53 17.58 -15.23
N GLU A 791 19.04 16.40 -15.59
CA GLU A 791 19.82 15.54 -14.66
C GLU A 791 21.14 16.22 -14.18
N THR A 792 21.52 17.37 -14.74
CA THR A 792 22.66 18.18 -14.29
C THR A 792 22.27 19.31 -13.32
N ASP A 793 20.98 19.47 -13.01
CA ASP A 793 20.51 20.40 -11.98
C ASP A 793 21.15 20.10 -10.63
N GLU A 794 21.47 21.14 -9.86
CA GLU A 794 22.16 21.01 -8.56
C GLU A 794 21.33 20.27 -7.51
N HIS A 795 20.03 20.12 -7.75
CA HIS A 795 19.06 19.44 -6.89
C HIS A 795 18.45 18.19 -7.56
N ALA A 796 19.06 17.65 -8.62
CA ALA A 796 18.58 16.43 -9.28
C ALA A 796 18.45 15.24 -8.31
N ASP A 797 19.33 15.14 -7.31
CA ASP A 797 19.25 14.11 -6.26
C ASP A 797 17.97 14.23 -5.41
N ILE A 798 17.48 15.46 -5.17
CA ILE A 798 16.22 15.70 -4.44
C ILE A 798 15.03 15.19 -5.26
N ALA A 799 15.01 15.48 -6.56
CA ALA A 799 13.97 14.97 -7.46
C ALA A 799 14.01 13.44 -7.55
N ALA A 800 15.20 12.83 -7.65
CA ALA A 800 15.35 11.38 -7.64
C ALA A 800 14.83 10.75 -6.33
N GLN A 801 15.05 11.39 -5.18
CA GLN A 801 14.49 10.95 -3.90
C GLN A 801 12.96 11.05 -3.88
N ALA A 802 12.39 12.14 -4.38
CA ALA A 802 10.93 12.31 -4.50
C ALA A 802 10.30 11.20 -5.35
N TYR A 803 10.86 10.96 -6.55
CA TYR A 803 10.35 9.91 -7.43
C TYR A 803 10.48 8.50 -6.81
N ASN A 804 11.53 8.24 -6.02
CA ASN A 804 11.66 6.95 -5.31
C ASN A 804 10.61 6.80 -4.21
N GLN A 805 10.32 7.87 -3.48
CA GLN A 805 9.34 7.88 -2.40
C GLN A 805 7.91 7.67 -2.92
N ASP A 806 7.62 8.16 -4.12
CA ASP A 806 6.31 8.02 -4.79
C ASP A 806 6.23 6.78 -5.71
N GLY A 807 7.31 5.97 -5.78
CA GLY A 807 7.35 4.74 -6.59
C GLY A 807 7.45 4.96 -8.10
N GLU A 808 7.81 6.18 -8.53
CA GLU A 808 7.90 6.61 -9.93
C GLU A 808 9.34 6.75 -10.45
N ALA A 809 10.34 6.33 -9.67
CA ALA A 809 11.73 6.33 -10.12
C ALA A 809 11.95 5.39 -11.31
N ASN A 810 12.85 5.79 -12.21
CA ASN A 810 13.26 5.01 -13.39
C ASN A 810 12.09 4.62 -14.32
N MET A 811 11.05 5.45 -14.39
CA MET A 811 9.88 5.21 -15.20
C MET A 811 10.20 5.16 -16.70
N THR A 812 9.67 4.15 -17.39
CA THR A 812 9.68 4.08 -18.86
C THR A 812 8.25 4.24 -19.39
N ALA A 813 8.05 5.21 -20.28
CA ALA A 813 6.77 5.42 -20.96
C ALA A 813 6.78 4.79 -22.37
N VAL A 814 5.72 4.07 -22.71
CA VAL A 814 5.51 3.46 -24.04
C VAL A 814 4.08 3.70 -24.50
N THR A 815 3.90 4.14 -25.74
CA THR A 815 2.57 4.28 -26.35
C THR A 815 2.01 2.92 -26.75
N LEU A 816 0.87 2.52 -26.17
CA LEU A 816 0.24 1.21 -26.39
C LEU A 816 -0.01 0.94 -27.88
N ARG A 817 -0.47 1.95 -28.62
CA ARG A 817 -0.68 1.89 -30.07
C ARG A 817 0.60 1.58 -30.85
N GLN A 818 1.72 2.19 -30.48
CA GLN A 818 2.98 1.99 -31.20
C GLN A 818 3.48 0.56 -31.01
N LYS A 819 3.32 0.02 -29.80
CA LYS A 819 3.65 -1.36 -29.48
C LYS A 819 2.74 -2.38 -30.18
N LEU A 820 1.44 -2.08 -30.27
CA LEU A 820 0.49 -2.82 -31.10
C LEU A 820 0.91 -2.91 -32.57
N LEU A 821 1.48 -1.84 -33.11
CA LEU A 821 1.97 -1.83 -34.49
C LEU A 821 3.29 -2.60 -34.68
N SER A 822 4.08 -2.81 -33.62
CA SER A 822 5.38 -3.51 -33.71
C SER A 822 5.30 -5.01 -33.44
N ASP A 823 4.43 -5.47 -32.54
CA ASP A 823 4.44 -6.85 -32.02
C ASP A 823 3.81 -7.88 -32.97
N TYR A 824 2.88 -7.47 -33.82
CA TYR A 824 2.30 -8.39 -34.80
C TYR A 824 3.27 -8.62 -35.97
N THR A 825 3.87 -9.81 -36.04
CA THR A 825 4.88 -10.19 -37.04
C THR A 825 4.37 -11.11 -38.15
N GLU A 826 3.13 -11.61 -38.05
CA GLU A 826 2.52 -12.41 -39.12
C GLU A 826 2.09 -11.53 -40.27
N VAL A 827 2.95 -11.49 -41.27
CA VAL A 827 2.75 -10.79 -42.53
C VAL A 827 2.23 -11.75 -43.60
N ASP A 828 1.29 -11.30 -44.43
CA ASP A 828 0.86 -12.03 -45.61
C ASP A 828 1.98 -12.14 -46.67
N GLU A 829 1.69 -12.76 -47.80
CA GLU A 829 2.62 -12.96 -48.92
C GLU A 829 3.22 -11.63 -49.46
N ASN A 830 2.65 -10.48 -49.10
CA ASN A 830 3.11 -9.14 -49.48
C ASN A 830 3.83 -8.38 -48.34
N GLY A 831 4.02 -8.99 -47.17
CA GLY A 831 4.63 -8.31 -46.04
C GLY A 831 3.65 -7.51 -45.16
N GLU A 832 2.33 -7.76 -45.26
CA GLU A 832 1.29 -6.98 -44.56
C GLU A 832 0.62 -7.75 -43.42
N ILE A 833 0.58 -7.17 -42.22
CA ILE A 833 -0.03 -7.76 -41.02
C ILE A 833 -1.57 -7.78 -41.16
N GLN A 834 -2.19 -8.96 -40.99
CA GLN A 834 -3.64 -9.16 -41.03
C GLN A 834 -4.21 -9.38 -39.63
N TRP A 835 -5.23 -8.62 -39.24
CA TRP A 835 -5.92 -8.77 -37.95
C TRP A 835 -7.15 -9.66 -38.14
N ASP A 836 -7.25 -10.79 -37.43
CA ASP A 836 -8.41 -11.66 -37.50
C ASP A 836 -9.56 -11.04 -36.68
N GLY A 837 -10.49 -10.37 -37.37
CA GLY A 837 -11.59 -9.59 -36.78
C GLY A 837 -12.63 -10.37 -35.94
N LYS A 838 -12.19 -11.32 -35.12
CA LYS A 838 -12.96 -12.06 -34.10
C LYS A 838 -12.36 -11.94 -32.69
N THR A 839 -11.07 -11.62 -32.55
CA THR A 839 -10.32 -11.68 -31.28
C THR A 839 -9.51 -10.43 -30.98
N PHE A 840 -9.41 -9.51 -31.94
CA PHE A 840 -8.68 -8.26 -31.78
C PHE A 840 -9.38 -7.18 -32.61
N VAL A 841 -10.24 -6.38 -31.96
CA VAL A 841 -10.88 -5.22 -32.60
C VAL A 841 -10.56 -4.00 -31.76
N VAL A 842 -9.63 -3.19 -32.25
CA VAL A 842 -9.48 -1.81 -31.79
C VAL A 842 -10.44 -1.00 -32.63
N PHE A 843 -11.36 -0.27 -32.00
CA PHE A 843 -12.20 0.66 -32.73
C PHE A 843 -11.29 1.66 -33.46
N THR A 844 -11.51 1.81 -34.77
CA THR A 844 -10.71 2.72 -35.59
C THR A 844 -11.48 3.98 -35.88
N ASP A 845 -10.82 5.02 -36.37
CA ASP A 845 -11.50 6.22 -36.85
C ASP A 845 -12.43 5.96 -38.06
N SER A 846 -12.73 4.70 -38.37
CA SER A 846 -13.52 4.20 -39.49
C SER A 846 -14.69 3.35 -38.97
N ASN A 847 -15.60 2.99 -39.87
CA ASN A 847 -16.79 2.13 -39.70
C ASN A 847 -16.53 0.68 -39.19
N GLY A 848 -15.46 0.43 -38.44
CA GLY A 848 -15.09 -0.88 -37.89
C GLY A 848 -14.50 -1.85 -38.92
N GLU A 849 -14.06 -1.35 -40.08
CA GLU A 849 -13.65 -2.21 -41.21
C GLU A 849 -12.12 -2.32 -41.42
N ILE A 850 -11.29 -1.62 -40.63
CA ILE A 850 -9.82 -1.73 -40.75
C ILE A 850 -9.38 -3.15 -40.34
N LYS A 851 -8.81 -3.87 -41.30
CA LYS A 851 -8.32 -5.26 -41.13
C LYS A 851 -6.81 -5.40 -41.30
N LYS A 852 -6.14 -4.30 -41.66
CA LYS A 852 -4.72 -4.26 -42.02
C LYS A 852 -3.96 -3.26 -41.16
N ALA A 853 -2.76 -3.62 -40.73
CA ALA A 853 -1.92 -2.71 -39.95
C ALA A 853 -1.51 -1.44 -40.71
N SER A 854 -1.41 -1.50 -42.05
CA SER A 854 -1.11 -0.34 -42.89
C SER A 854 -2.23 0.72 -42.82
N GLU A 855 -3.48 0.27 -42.87
CA GLU A 855 -4.69 1.09 -42.70
C GLU A 855 -4.81 1.57 -41.25
N TYR A 856 -4.53 0.73 -40.25
CA TYR A 856 -4.48 1.14 -38.83
C TYR A 856 -3.38 2.18 -38.56
N LYS A 857 -2.23 2.08 -39.24
CA LYS A 857 -1.15 3.05 -39.13
C LYS A 857 -1.55 4.42 -39.68
N SER A 858 -2.30 4.47 -40.78
CA SER A 858 -2.68 5.71 -41.46
C SER A 858 -4.04 6.30 -41.02
N ASN A 859 -5.00 5.44 -40.66
CA ASN A 859 -6.41 5.73 -40.37
C ASN A 859 -6.85 5.07 -39.03
N GLY A 860 -5.93 4.65 -38.16
CA GLY A 860 -6.30 4.19 -36.82
C GLY A 860 -6.53 5.37 -35.87
N PRO A 861 -6.97 5.08 -34.62
CA PRO A 861 -6.94 6.05 -33.52
C PRO A 861 -5.57 6.74 -33.43
N LYS A 862 -5.51 8.01 -33.02
CA LYS A 862 -4.29 8.83 -33.06
C LYS A 862 -3.50 8.64 -31.77
N GLU A 863 -2.33 8.00 -31.86
CA GLU A 863 -1.47 7.64 -30.71
C GLU A 863 -2.23 6.90 -29.56
N GLU A 864 -3.43 6.38 -29.83
CA GLU A 864 -4.40 5.81 -28.88
C GLU A 864 -4.85 4.41 -29.28
N VAL A 865 -5.55 3.74 -28.37
CA VAL A 865 -6.27 2.48 -28.59
C VAL A 865 -7.70 2.66 -28.10
N TYR A 866 -8.66 2.66 -29.01
CA TYR A 866 -10.08 2.75 -28.64
C TYR A 866 -10.71 1.37 -28.46
N LEU A 867 -11.47 1.23 -27.38
CA LEU A 867 -12.23 0.03 -27.02
C LEU A 867 -13.69 0.43 -26.85
N ASP A 868 -14.56 -0.13 -27.69
CA ASP A 868 -16.03 -0.04 -27.52
C ASP A 868 -16.49 -1.07 -26.47
N GLU A 869 -17.75 -0.97 -26.05
CA GLU A 869 -18.34 -1.88 -25.05
C GLU A 869 -18.06 -3.36 -25.40
N ASP A 870 -17.63 -4.12 -24.41
CA ASP A 870 -17.19 -5.51 -24.48
C ASP A 870 -15.88 -5.80 -25.22
N GLN A 871 -15.21 -4.79 -25.80
CA GLN A 871 -13.89 -4.96 -26.41
C GLN A 871 -12.79 -4.94 -25.35
N SER A 872 -11.71 -5.70 -25.61
CA SER A 872 -10.53 -5.72 -24.76
C SER A 872 -9.23 -5.75 -25.54
N VAL A 873 -8.17 -5.27 -24.88
CA VAL A 873 -6.77 -5.46 -25.28
C VAL A 873 -6.04 -6.12 -24.12
N THR A 874 -5.19 -7.09 -24.44
CA THR A 874 -4.40 -7.81 -23.43
C THR A 874 -2.93 -7.67 -23.73
N PHE A 875 -2.14 -7.34 -22.71
CA PHE A 875 -0.68 -7.31 -22.81
C PHE A 875 -0.04 -8.05 -21.64
N SER A 876 1.20 -8.50 -21.83
CA SER A 876 1.97 -9.16 -20.79
C SER A 876 3.38 -8.58 -20.70
N LEU A 877 3.90 -8.45 -19.49
CA LEU A 877 5.31 -8.15 -19.21
C LEU A 877 6.03 -9.41 -18.75
N LYS A 878 7.25 -9.57 -19.25
CA LYS A 878 8.11 -10.69 -18.88
C LYS A 878 9.04 -10.31 -17.73
N ASP A 879 9.19 -11.21 -16.77
CA ASP A 879 10.02 -11.06 -15.57
C ASP A 879 9.74 -9.75 -14.82
N TRP A 880 8.47 -9.33 -14.84
CA TRP A 880 7.99 -8.13 -14.16
C TRP A 880 7.22 -8.52 -12.89
N ASP A 881 7.60 -7.90 -11.78
CA ASP A 881 7.08 -8.23 -10.45
C ASP A 881 6.29 -7.04 -9.88
N PRO A 882 4.96 -7.20 -9.62
CA PRO A 882 4.12 -6.14 -9.07
C PRO A 882 4.48 -5.72 -7.64
N ASN A 883 5.33 -6.46 -6.93
CA ASN A 883 5.76 -6.09 -5.57
C ASN A 883 6.92 -5.10 -5.58
N THR A 884 7.70 -5.09 -6.65
CA THR A 884 8.92 -4.27 -6.75
C THR A 884 8.81 -3.20 -7.82
N ASN A 885 7.78 -3.28 -8.65
CA ASN A 885 7.57 -2.40 -9.78
C ASN A 885 6.13 -1.87 -9.82
N LYS A 886 5.97 -0.71 -10.44
CA LYS A 886 4.72 0.00 -10.62
C LYS A 886 4.37 0.08 -12.10
N LEU A 887 3.09 -0.01 -12.42
CA LEU A 887 2.57 0.16 -13.77
C LEU A 887 1.36 1.09 -13.74
N TYR A 888 1.43 2.15 -14.53
CA TYR A 888 0.37 3.14 -14.68
C TYR A 888 -0.16 3.12 -16.11
N LEU A 889 -1.48 3.10 -16.22
CA LEU A 889 -2.20 3.10 -17.49
C LEU A 889 -2.82 4.46 -17.74
N GLY A 890 -2.39 5.13 -18.82
CA GLY A 890 -3.07 6.29 -19.37
C GLY A 890 -4.39 5.85 -20.01
N VAL A 891 -5.51 6.26 -19.43
CA VAL A 891 -6.84 5.88 -19.91
C VAL A 891 -7.86 6.99 -19.65
N LYS A 892 -8.83 7.12 -20.54
CA LYS A 892 -9.88 8.15 -20.48
C LYS A 892 -11.13 7.75 -21.25
N ALA A 893 -12.19 8.52 -21.06
CA ALA A 893 -13.45 8.42 -21.77
C ALA A 893 -13.60 9.59 -22.76
N PRO A 894 -13.40 9.40 -24.07
CA PRO A 894 -13.49 10.50 -25.05
C PRO A 894 -14.86 11.22 -25.12
N PHE A 895 -15.91 10.61 -24.56
CA PHE A 895 -17.25 11.20 -24.41
C PHE A 895 -17.59 11.62 -22.98
N GLY A 896 -16.57 11.71 -22.11
CA GLY A 896 -16.68 12.14 -20.72
C GLY A 896 -17.22 11.11 -19.75
N ASN A 897 -17.65 9.91 -20.18
CA ASN A 897 -18.05 8.83 -19.28
C ASN A 897 -17.77 7.44 -19.88
N ALA A 898 -17.07 6.57 -19.15
CA ALA A 898 -16.89 5.17 -19.47
C ALA A 898 -16.59 4.34 -18.21
N LYS A 899 -16.66 3.01 -18.33
CA LYS A 899 -16.14 2.07 -17.34
C LYS A 899 -15.17 1.13 -18.02
N VAL A 900 -13.99 0.98 -17.45
CA VAL A 900 -12.98 0.04 -17.91
C VAL A 900 -12.70 -0.96 -16.78
N SER A 901 -12.56 -2.24 -17.12
CA SER A 901 -12.04 -3.24 -16.21
C SER A 901 -10.60 -3.59 -16.57
N VAL A 902 -9.75 -3.72 -15.55
CA VAL A 902 -8.39 -4.26 -15.67
C VAL A 902 -8.35 -5.57 -14.91
N ASN A 903 -8.33 -6.69 -15.63
CA ASN A 903 -8.44 -8.04 -15.05
C ASN A 903 -9.62 -8.22 -14.07
N GLY A 904 -10.75 -7.54 -14.33
CA GLY A 904 -11.97 -7.57 -13.49
C GLY A 904 -12.09 -6.42 -12.48
N GLN A 905 -11.01 -5.69 -12.20
CA GLN A 905 -11.07 -4.50 -11.35
C GLN A 905 -11.61 -3.30 -12.13
N ILE A 906 -12.69 -2.67 -11.64
CA ILE A 906 -13.38 -1.58 -12.35
C ILE A 906 -12.74 -0.22 -12.03
N LEU A 907 -12.45 0.54 -13.08
CA LEU A 907 -12.14 1.97 -13.03
C LEU A 907 -13.29 2.74 -13.71
N GLU A 908 -13.88 3.70 -12.99
CA GLU A 908 -14.86 4.63 -13.55
C GLU A 908 -14.15 5.85 -14.13
N LEU A 909 -14.35 6.12 -15.41
CA LEU A 909 -13.73 7.23 -16.13
C LEU A 909 -14.78 8.31 -16.38
N LYS A 910 -14.50 9.52 -15.92
CA LYS A 910 -15.37 10.71 -16.11
C LYS A 910 -14.67 11.84 -16.85
N ASN A 911 -13.44 11.58 -17.28
CA ASN A 911 -12.52 12.49 -17.91
C ASN A 911 -12.33 12.13 -19.38
N ALA A 912 -12.40 13.15 -20.24
CA ALA A 912 -11.89 13.15 -21.60
C ALA A 912 -10.40 13.54 -21.64
N ALA A 913 -9.89 14.22 -20.61
CA ALA A 913 -8.47 14.49 -20.42
C ALA A 913 -7.69 13.19 -20.14
N ASP A 914 -6.51 13.03 -20.74
CA ASP A 914 -5.67 11.84 -20.56
C ASP A 914 -5.01 11.80 -19.17
N CYS A 915 -5.46 10.89 -18.31
CA CYS A 915 -4.95 10.69 -16.94
C CYS A 915 -4.39 9.26 -16.77
N TYR A 916 -3.38 9.12 -15.92
CA TYR A 916 -2.77 7.85 -15.50
C TYR A 916 -3.41 7.25 -14.24
N TYR A 917 -3.60 5.93 -14.25
CA TYR A 917 -4.11 5.17 -13.11
C TYR A 917 -3.12 4.06 -12.75
N GLU A 918 -2.75 3.91 -11.48
CA GLU A 918 -1.93 2.78 -11.03
C GLU A 918 -2.72 1.47 -11.15
N ILE A 919 -2.20 0.53 -11.94
CA ILE A 919 -2.83 -0.79 -12.15
C ILE A 919 -1.90 -1.94 -11.78
N SER A 920 -0.77 -1.68 -11.10
CA SER A 920 0.25 -2.69 -10.73
C SER A 920 -0.37 -3.93 -10.10
N LYS A 921 -1.28 -3.74 -9.14
CA LYS A 921 -1.96 -4.80 -8.38
C LYS A 921 -3.05 -5.54 -9.17
N CYS A 922 -3.36 -5.09 -10.39
CA CYS A 922 -4.29 -5.78 -11.28
C CYS A 922 -3.62 -6.95 -12.02
N ALA A 923 -2.30 -7.09 -11.97
CA ALA A 923 -1.55 -8.08 -12.75
C ALA A 923 -2.04 -9.52 -12.49
N ASP A 924 -2.28 -10.29 -13.55
CA ASP A 924 -2.44 -11.74 -13.47
C ASP A 924 -1.09 -12.42 -13.66
N ILE A 925 -0.54 -13.04 -12.62
CA ILE A 925 0.80 -13.60 -12.63
C ILE A 925 0.78 -15.09 -12.97
N SER A 926 1.56 -15.47 -13.96
CA SER A 926 1.79 -16.85 -14.37
C SER A 926 3.28 -17.13 -14.53
N GLU A 927 3.65 -18.41 -14.68
CA GLU A 927 5.03 -18.77 -15.03
C GLU A 927 5.00 -19.56 -16.33
N LYS A 928 5.97 -19.27 -17.19
CA LYS A 928 6.16 -19.94 -18.47
C LYS A 928 7.66 -20.03 -18.77
N ASP A 929 8.14 -21.23 -19.08
CA ASP A 929 9.54 -21.50 -19.45
C ASP A 929 10.59 -20.96 -18.46
N GLY A 930 10.23 -20.92 -17.16
CA GLY A 930 11.10 -20.40 -16.09
C GLY A 930 11.09 -18.89 -15.91
N SER A 931 10.26 -18.16 -16.69
CA SER A 931 10.02 -16.73 -16.54
C SER A 931 8.66 -16.45 -15.91
N THR A 932 8.58 -15.37 -15.14
CA THR A 932 7.33 -14.83 -14.60
C THR A 932 6.67 -13.97 -15.67
N ILE A 933 5.38 -14.15 -15.91
CA ILE A 933 4.62 -13.39 -16.91
C ILE A 933 3.47 -12.68 -16.20
N ALA A 934 3.53 -11.35 -16.16
CA ALA A 934 2.48 -10.49 -15.63
C ALA A 934 1.54 -10.06 -16.77
N THR A 935 0.26 -10.39 -16.70
CA THR A 935 -0.70 -10.16 -17.78
C THR A 935 -1.80 -9.19 -17.35
N PHE A 936 -2.20 -8.30 -18.24
CA PHE A 936 -3.23 -7.27 -18.04
C PHE A 936 -4.22 -7.29 -19.18
N GLU A 937 -5.49 -7.59 -18.90
CA GLU A 937 -6.62 -7.39 -19.81
C GLU A 937 -7.31 -6.07 -19.47
N ILE A 938 -7.25 -5.11 -20.39
CA ILE A 938 -8.03 -3.87 -20.33
C ILE A 938 -9.29 -4.08 -21.16
N LYS A 939 -10.46 -4.04 -20.53
CA LYS A 939 -11.76 -4.25 -21.18
C LYS A 939 -12.68 -3.05 -20.97
N ALA A 940 -13.28 -2.53 -22.03
CA ALA A 940 -14.36 -1.56 -21.89
C ALA A 940 -15.64 -2.28 -21.45
N GLU A 941 -16.16 -1.93 -20.28
CA GLU A 941 -17.40 -2.48 -19.72
C GLU A 941 -18.61 -1.61 -20.05
N GLU A 942 -18.41 -0.30 -20.22
CA GLU A 942 -19.46 0.66 -20.58
C GLU A 942 -18.83 1.86 -21.29
N GLY A 943 -19.42 2.31 -22.39
CA GLY A 943 -18.94 3.49 -23.13
C GLY A 943 -17.62 3.28 -23.88
N LEU A 944 -17.21 4.31 -24.63
CA LEU A 944 -15.95 4.30 -25.38
C LEU A 944 -14.78 4.58 -24.43
N VAL A 945 -13.82 3.67 -24.37
CA VAL A 945 -12.58 3.83 -23.61
C VAL A 945 -11.44 4.12 -24.58
N SER A 946 -10.56 5.05 -24.23
CA SER A 946 -9.30 5.29 -24.93
C SER A 946 -8.13 5.01 -24.00
N ALA A 947 -7.25 4.09 -24.39
CA ALA A 947 -5.98 3.84 -23.73
C ALA A 947 -4.83 4.48 -24.53
N THR A 948 -3.95 5.21 -23.85
CA THR A 948 -2.86 6.00 -24.47
C THR A 948 -1.51 5.35 -24.22
N ASN A 949 -0.86 5.71 -23.11
CA ASN A 949 0.48 5.30 -22.74
C ASN A 949 0.45 4.35 -21.55
N ILE A 950 1.48 3.53 -21.46
CA ILE A 950 1.81 2.77 -20.26
C ILE A 950 3.10 3.35 -19.71
N LYS A 951 3.08 3.73 -18.44
CA LYS A 951 4.29 4.00 -17.66
C LYS A 951 4.59 2.79 -16.81
N VAL A 952 5.82 2.34 -16.79
CA VAL A 952 6.22 1.15 -16.04
C VAL A 952 7.63 1.30 -15.47
N THR A 953 7.80 0.91 -14.21
CA THR A 953 9.11 0.72 -13.59
C THR A 953 9.57 -0.73 -13.76
N GLY A 954 10.88 -0.96 -13.71
CA GLY A 954 11.46 -2.27 -13.99
C GLY A 954 11.48 -2.62 -15.47
N ASN A 955 11.21 -3.88 -15.82
CA ASN A 955 11.22 -4.31 -17.21
C ASN A 955 10.01 -3.76 -17.98
N ALA A 956 10.27 -2.83 -18.89
CA ALA A 956 9.26 -2.22 -19.75
C ALA A 956 8.95 -3.03 -21.03
N GLU A 957 9.64 -4.15 -21.26
CA GLU A 957 9.37 -5.02 -22.40
C GLU A 957 8.07 -5.79 -22.18
N PHE A 958 6.99 -5.28 -22.79
CA PHE A 958 5.70 -5.98 -22.84
C PHE A 958 5.42 -6.54 -24.23
N THR A 959 4.45 -7.44 -24.32
CA THR A 959 3.96 -8.03 -25.57
C THR A 959 2.45 -8.00 -25.59
N ILE A 960 1.85 -7.59 -26.70
CA ILE A 960 0.41 -7.71 -26.88
C ILE A 960 0.06 -9.17 -27.20
N ILE A 961 -0.87 -9.75 -26.45
CA ILE A 961 -1.29 -11.13 -26.62
C ILE A 961 -2.73 -11.24 -27.12
N LYS A 962 -3.00 -12.22 -27.99
CA LYS A 962 -4.37 -12.54 -28.40
C LYS A 962 -5.05 -13.33 -27.28
N LYS A 963 -6.23 -12.89 -26.84
CA LYS A 963 -7.08 -13.70 -25.96
C LYS A 963 -7.52 -14.96 -26.71
N GLN A 964 -6.94 -16.11 -26.38
CA GLN A 964 -7.56 -17.38 -26.76
C GLN A 964 -8.91 -17.47 -26.06
N THR A 965 -10.00 -17.62 -26.83
CA THR A 965 -11.33 -17.86 -26.28
C THR A 965 -11.37 -19.26 -25.67
N TYR A 966 -10.87 -19.41 -24.45
CA TYR A 966 -10.85 -20.71 -23.77
C TYR A 966 -12.23 -21.05 -23.25
N GLY A 967 -12.91 -21.94 -23.97
CA GLY A 967 -13.89 -22.81 -23.33
C GLY A 967 -13.15 -23.73 -22.36
N LYS A 968 -13.44 -23.61 -21.06
CA LYS A 968 -13.10 -24.56 -19.98
C LYS A 968 -11.91 -25.51 -20.28
N GLY A 969 -10.71 -25.10 -19.91
CA GLY A 969 -9.56 -25.99 -19.69
C GLY A 969 -8.34 -25.71 -20.56
N ASN A 970 -7.22 -25.46 -19.87
CA ASN A 970 -5.80 -25.54 -20.29
C ASN A 970 -5.18 -24.30 -20.96
N GLY A 971 -4.34 -23.59 -20.17
CA GLY A 971 -3.02 -23.02 -20.51
C GLY A 971 -2.89 -22.11 -21.73
N TYR A 972 -2.42 -20.88 -21.54
CA TYR A 972 -1.97 -19.97 -22.60
C TYR A 972 -0.83 -20.60 -23.43
N GLU A 973 -1.11 -21.05 -24.66
CA GLU A 973 -0.07 -21.39 -25.64
C GLU A 973 -0.12 -20.45 -26.86
N GLU A 974 1.08 -20.29 -27.43
CA GLU A 974 1.48 -19.56 -28.64
C GLU A 974 1.54 -18.03 -28.58
N ASN A 975 2.80 -17.59 -28.38
CA ASN A 975 3.47 -16.31 -28.70
C ASN A 975 3.94 -15.49 -27.49
N VAL A 976 4.82 -16.10 -26.69
CA VAL A 976 5.79 -15.42 -25.83
C VAL A 976 7.16 -15.97 -26.18
#